data_AF-A0A6A5XYL6-F1
#
_entry.id   AF-A0A6A5XYL6-F1
#
_cell.length_a   1.000
_cell.length_b   1.000
_cell.length_c   1.000
_cell.angle_alpha   90.00
_cell.angle_beta   90.00
_cell.angle_gamma   90.00
#
_symmetry.space_group_name_H-M   'P 1'
#
loop_
_entity.id
_entity.type
_entity.pdbx_description
1 polymer ?
#
loop_
_entity_poly.entity_id
_entity_poly.type
_entity_poly.pdbx_seq_one_letter_code
_entity_poly.pdbx_strand_id
1 'polypeptide(L)'
;MSSLIGLAECGKSTASHCPKSGADNWIFLLFLTNTPSAICLATVLANGTLNELARDLERVESIRAIKNVQRTYSQLAQFGRYDDMATLFAPNGTLRWGNSTANGVPAIASWLHADSGQMNGLNPGSLDTLIAENPVVSLSVDGHTAKARWNGLRFQGDGQGATRIQGGIYENEYIQTDQGWKLSLLNYYAMYAGPYVGGWRNVGGGLPIVPYHFTPEGSGIPIPKPVGEAPMTNHSIADLEKRIGRLNDEDSVRNLMHAHGYYVDRRMWTDVVELHTTNTTVQIHRGADTTIFTGLAGARTALERMGPEGLVQGINNDHPIFDMIVEVDLSGKKAIARGVEIAMVGDAKNRTASWEFNVFRNHLIKEDGLWKVQTIDITPLVVADYYKGWGDGGINPHNTHVPPFLNRSSHNNPNSANINDTETSLDELNRRLARSAGFDGAENQSHAYGYLLDDLQCGLMGDLFAKRGHKASPFAGFFITPERITKACYTSYGTNRSALRSSISFHWRPQPVVLVSEDGRSATLRARLLQPSTSTTRAGSFNGAIYHDQMVLEDGKWRLWSVTIDEFYWQSASWEGGWSDAKPRNSSEPNPGGAGWTKNYPPDITIADIGEREATFRGGSVSQSRERPHTGLLLAWMCSMSSETRLGAGSKRIPGASHGSIVANEGWADENRK
;
A
#
# COMPACT_ATOMS: atom_id res chain seq x y z
N MET A 1 -35.22 14.73 -52.64
CA MET A 1 -36.18 13.61 -52.53
C MET A 1 -35.53 12.38 -53.15
N SER A 2 -35.63 11.27 -52.44
CA SER A 2 -34.84 10.03 -52.55
C SER A 2 -34.95 9.28 -53.88
N SER A 3 -33.88 8.56 -54.24
CA SER A 3 -33.89 7.45 -55.20
C SER A 3 -32.63 6.56 -55.06
N LEU A 4 -32.84 5.25 -54.78
CA LEU A 4 -32.49 4.05 -55.59
C LEU A 4 -31.05 3.51 -55.37
N ILE A 5 -30.81 2.33 -54.74
CA ILE A 5 -30.84 0.93 -55.26
C ILE A 5 -30.10 0.81 -56.62
N GLY A 6 -29.13 -0.06 -56.92
CA GLY A 6 -28.49 -1.23 -56.31
C GLY A 6 -27.88 -2.11 -57.45
N LEU A 7 -26.83 -2.90 -57.12
CA LEU A 7 -26.32 -4.12 -57.80
C LEU A 7 -25.34 -4.08 -59.01
N ALA A 8 -24.18 -4.72 -58.76
CA ALA A 8 -23.55 -5.88 -59.44
C ALA A 8 -22.62 -5.75 -60.70
N GLU A 9 -21.38 -6.21 -60.47
CA GLU A 9 -20.55 -7.19 -61.21
C GLU A 9 -19.76 -6.90 -62.52
N CYS A 10 -18.46 -7.26 -62.42
CA CYS A 10 -17.54 -7.94 -63.36
C CYS A 10 -17.18 -7.37 -64.76
N GLY A 11 -15.86 -7.25 -65.03
CA GLY A 11 -15.31 -7.47 -66.39
C GLY A 11 -14.01 -6.76 -66.83
N LYS A 12 -12.86 -7.40 -66.58
CA LYS A 12 -11.63 -7.56 -67.42
C LYS A 12 -11.00 -6.40 -68.28
N SER A 13 -9.74 -6.11 -67.90
CA SER A 13 -8.46 -6.25 -68.67
C SER A 13 -7.86 -5.15 -69.59
N THR A 14 -6.51 -5.14 -69.54
CA THR A 14 -5.45 -4.62 -70.45
C THR A 14 -5.02 -3.16 -70.30
N ALA A 15 -3.76 -2.73 -70.54
CA ALA A 15 -2.41 -3.26 -70.38
C ALA A 15 -1.44 -2.10 -70.75
N SER A 16 -0.35 -1.94 -69.98
CA SER A 16 0.99 -1.44 -70.35
C SER A 16 1.18 -0.09 -71.08
N HIS A 17 2.01 0.80 -70.54
CA HIS A 17 3.35 1.17 -71.09
C HIS A 17 4.01 2.29 -70.27
N CYS A 18 5.32 2.14 -70.04
CA CYS A 18 6.24 3.15 -69.53
C CYS A 18 7.23 3.48 -70.67
N PRO A 19 7.77 4.70 -70.73
CA PRO A 19 9.22 4.80 -70.85
C PRO A 19 9.87 5.92 -70.02
N LYS A 20 11.19 5.76 -69.87
CA LYS A 20 12.15 6.55 -69.10
C LYS A 20 12.64 7.81 -69.84
N SER A 21 13.27 8.70 -69.06
CA SER A 21 14.56 9.42 -69.30
C SER A 21 14.55 10.94 -69.53
N GLY A 22 15.58 11.60 -68.98
CA GLY A 22 16.07 12.96 -69.31
C GLY A 22 15.59 14.05 -68.35
N ALA A 23 16.32 14.35 -67.26
CA ALA A 23 17.41 15.32 -67.17
C ALA A 23 16.98 16.77 -67.45
N ASP A 24 16.96 17.62 -66.41
CA ASP A 24 17.48 18.99 -66.50
C ASP A 24 17.62 19.65 -65.11
N ASN A 25 18.81 20.22 -64.90
CA ASN A 25 19.24 21.04 -63.78
C ASN A 25 18.50 22.38 -63.78
N TRP A 26 17.83 22.73 -62.67
CA TRP A 26 17.62 24.13 -62.31
C TRP A 26 17.80 24.35 -60.81
N ILE A 27 18.75 25.24 -60.51
CA ILE A 27 19.01 25.88 -59.23
C ILE A 27 17.71 26.51 -58.71
N PHE A 28 17.30 26.17 -57.49
CA PHE A 28 16.32 26.96 -56.75
C PHE A 28 16.76 27.21 -55.30
N LEU A 29 16.69 28.50 -54.97
CA LEU A 29 16.96 29.13 -53.68
C LEU A 29 16.40 28.35 -52.49
N LEU A 30 17.23 28.17 -51.45
CA LEU A 30 16.76 27.95 -50.09
C LEU A 30 15.92 29.16 -49.66
N PHE A 31 14.60 29.01 -49.65
CA PHE A 31 13.75 29.79 -48.77
C PHE A 31 13.77 29.12 -47.39
N LEU A 32 14.42 29.78 -46.44
CA LEU A 32 14.24 29.57 -45.01
C LEU A 32 12.77 29.86 -44.65
N THR A 33 11.92 28.84 -44.68
CA THR A 33 10.63 28.90 -44.00
C THR A 33 10.86 28.51 -42.55
N ASN A 34 10.82 29.53 -41.69
CA ASN A 34 10.62 29.40 -40.26
C ASN A 34 9.35 28.60 -39.98
N THR A 35 9.49 27.29 -39.71
CA THR A 35 8.52 26.56 -38.92
C THR A 35 9.10 26.42 -37.52
N PRO A 36 8.51 27.04 -36.49
CA PRO A 36 8.92 26.74 -35.13
C PRO A 36 8.52 25.29 -34.86
N SER A 37 9.51 24.42 -34.83
CA SER A 37 9.39 23.13 -34.16
C SER A 37 9.01 23.46 -32.72
N ALA A 38 7.74 23.23 -32.39
CA ALA A 38 7.25 23.29 -31.03
C ALA A 38 7.96 22.20 -30.24
N ILE A 39 9.11 22.56 -29.67
CA ILE A 39 9.66 21.88 -28.51
C ILE A 39 8.57 22.06 -27.44
N CYS A 40 7.78 21.02 -27.22
CA CYS A 40 6.97 20.89 -26.01
C CYS A 40 7.96 20.86 -24.83
N LEU A 41 8.30 22.04 -24.32
CA LEU A 41 8.76 22.14 -22.95
C LEU A 41 7.69 21.48 -22.09
N ALA A 42 8.11 20.46 -21.34
CA ALA A 42 7.35 19.95 -20.22
C ALA A 42 6.83 21.15 -19.42
N THR A 43 5.52 21.21 -19.22
CA THR A 43 4.90 22.17 -18.32
C THR A 43 5.45 21.92 -16.92
N VAL A 44 6.49 22.67 -16.59
CA VAL A 44 6.84 22.99 -15.20
C VAL A 44 5.57 23.56 -14.57
N LEU A 45 5.19 23.03 -13.41
CA LEU A 45 4.08 23.56 -12.62
C LEU A 45 4.27 25.08 -12.50
N ALA A 46 3.32 25.84 -13.06
CA ALA A 46 3.32 27.29 -12.96
C ALA A 46 3.32 27.70 -11.48
N ASN A 47 4.10 28.72 -11.13
CA ASN A 47 4.18 29.29 -9.78
C ASN A 47 2.76 29.65 -9.30
N GLY A 48 2.18 28.79 -8.47
CA GLY A 48 0.85 29.00 -7.91
C GLY A 48 0.85 30.18 -6.94
N THR A 49 -0.24 30.91 -6.92
CA THR A 49 -0.51 31.95 -5.91
C THR A 49 -0.63 31.32 -4.52
N LEU A 50 -0.49 32.13 -3.46
CA LEU A 50 -0.70 31.68 -2.07
C LEU A 50 -2.10 31.07 -1.87
N ASN A 51 -3.12 31.63 -2.53
CA ASN A 51 -4.49 31.12 -2.52
C ASN A 51 -4.57 29.69 -3.11
N GLU A 52 -3.88 29.45 -4.23
CA GLU A 52 -3.85 28.12 -4.87
C GLU A 52 -3.14 27.11 -3.98
N LEU A 53 -2.00 27.47 -3.37
CA LEU A 53 -1.29 26.59 -2.44
C LEU A 53 -2.17 26.23 -1.22
N ALA A 54 -2.88 27.21 -0.65
CA ALA A 54 -3.77 26.97 0.48
C ALA A 54 -4.92 26.02 0.11
N ARG A 55 -5.58 26.25 -1.03
CA ARG A 55 -6.62 25.36 -1.56
C ARG A 55 -6.09 23.95 -1.80
N ASP A 56 -4.94 23.83 -2.46
CA ASP A 56 -4.41 22.53 -2.86
C ASP A 56 -3.91 21.73 -1.64
N LEU A 57 -3.38 22.41 -0.62
CA LEU A 57 -3.06 21.82 0.68
C LEU A 57 -4.31 21.21 1.34
N GLU A 58 -5.42 21.96 1.42
CA GLU A 58 -6.68 21.46 2.01
C GLU A 58 -7.22 20.24 1.26
N ARG A 59 -7.01 20.17 -0.06
CA ARG A 59 -7.39 19.01 -0.88
C ARG A 59 -6.53 17.78 -0.57
N VAL A 60 -5.24 17.93 -0.31
CA VAL A 60 -4.37 16.82 0.14
C VAL A 60 -4.75 16.38 1.55
N GLU A 61 -4.95 17.32 2.47
CA GLU A 61 -5.43 17.02 3.84
C GLU A 61 -6.78 16.29 3.81
N SER A 62 -7.67 16.64 2.87
CA SER A 62 -8.96 15.98 2.68
C SER A 62 -8.83 14.48 2.36
N ILE A 63 -7.88 14.09 1.51
CA ILE A 63 -7.62 12.67 1.24
C ILE A 63 -7.25 11.91 2.53
N ARG A 64 -6.40 12.50 3.38
CA ARG A 64 -6.00 11.90 4.67
C ARG A 64 -7.17 11.81 5.63
N ALA A 65 -7.97 12.88 5.72
CA ALA A 65 -9.17 12.92 6.55
C ALA A 65 -10.21 11.87 6.14
N ILE A 66 -10.49 11.71 4.84
CA ILE A 66 -11.41 10.68 4.31
C ILE A 66 -10.93 9.28 4.71
N LYS A 67 -9.63 9.00 4.55
CA LYS A 67 -9.06 7.71 4.95
C LYS A 67 -9.21 7.48 6.45
N ASN A 68 -8.95 8.52 7.26
CA ASN A 68 -9.05 8.44 8.71
C ASN A 68 -10.51 8.27 9.20
N VAL A 69 -11.53 8.77 8.47
CA VAL A 69 -12.94 8.47 8.77
C VAL A 69 -13.19 6.96 8.67
N GLN A 70 -12.75 6.32 7.58
CA GLN A 70 -12.91 4.87 7.41
C GLN A 70 -12.12 4.09 8.45
N ARG A 71 -10.84 4.43 8.67
CA ARG A 71 -10.00 3.75 9.68
C ARG A 71 -10.58 3.88 11.09
N THR A 72 -11.16 5.04 11.41
CA THR A 72 -11.86 5.23 12.70
C THR A 72 -13.09 4.35 12.80
N TYR A 73 -13.85 4.18 11.71
CA TYR A 73 -14.99 3.25 11.65
C TYR A 73 -14.56 1.83 12.03
N SER A 74 -13.48 1.34 11.42
CA SER A 74 -12.88 0.02 11.72
C SER A 74 -12.39 -0.08 13.17
N GLN A 75 -11.69 0.95 13.67
CA GLN A 75 -11.12 0.96 15.01
C GLN A 75 -12.19 0.97 16.13
N LEU A 76 -13.32 1.65 15.92
CA LEU A 76 -14.40 1.72 16.91
C LEU A 76 -15.16 0.39 17.07
N ALA A 77 -15.27 -0.40 16.00
CA ALA A 77 -15.97 -1.70 16.01
C ALA A 77 -15.37 -2.67 17.05
N GLN A 78 -14.04 -2.68 17.18
CA GLN A 78 -13.30 -3.54 18.11
C GLN A 78 -13.68 -3.38 19.58
N PHE A 79 -14.30 -2.24 19.93
CA PHE A 79 -14.68 -1.91 21.29
C PHE A 79 -16.19 -1.65 21.40
N GLY A 80 -16.99 -2.17 20.46
CA GLY A 80 -18.44 -2.05 20.45
C GLY A 80 -18.97 -0.61 20.47
N ARG A 81 -18.18 0.36 20.00
CA ARG A 81 -18.53 1.79 19.99
C ARG A 81 -19.44 2.14 18.81
N TYR A 82 -20.54 1.41 18.65
CA TYR A 82 -21.42 1.50 17.49
C TYR A 82 -22.16 2.84 17.39
N ASP A 83 -22.51 3.45 18.53
CA ASP A 83 -23.05 4.80 18.55
C ASP A 83 -22.05 5.81 17.98
N ASP A 84 -20.77 5.75 18.40
CA ASP A 84 -19.70 6.59 17.85
C ASP A 84 -19.48 6.32 16.35
N MET A 85 -19.54 5.05 15.92
CA MET A 85 -19.46 4.69 14.49
C MET A 85 -20.58 5.34 13.70
N ALA A 86 -21.80 5.36 14.23
CA ALA A 86 -22.92 6.02 13.58
C ALA A 86 -22.71 7.54 13.45
N THR A 87 -22.02 8.18 14.39
CA THR A 87 -21.67 9.62 14.28
C THR A 87 -20.65 9.94 13.17
N LEU A 88 -20.03 8.92 12.56
CA LEU A 88 -19.18 9.08 11.36
C LEU A 88 -19.97 9.46 10.12
N PHE A 89 -21.28 9.20 10.13
CA PHE A 89 -22.16 9.54 9.02
C PHE A 89 -22.59 11.00 9.09
N ALA A 90 -22.93 11.55 7.92
CA ALA A 90 -23.70 12.78 7.84
C ALA A 90 -25.07 12.56 8.52
N PRO A 91 -25.77 13.62 8.99
CA PRO A 91 -27.04 13.46 9.70
C PRO A 91 -28.08 12.62 8.94
N ASN A 92 -28.10 12.71 7.61
CA ASN A 92 -28.95 11.95 6.69
C ASN A 92 -28.20 10.85 5.92
N GLY A 93 -27.01 10.46 6.38
CA GLY A 93 -26.20 9.44 5.72
C GLY A 93 -26.87 8.07 5.72
N THR A 94 -26.43 7.20 4.81
CA THR A 94 -27.01 5.87 4.62
C THR A 94 -25.96 4.79 4.82
N LEU A 95 -26.32 3.74 5.56
CA LEU A 95 -25.61 2.46 5.56
C LEU A 95 -26.39 1.47 4.70
N ARG A 96 -25.73 0.88 3.70
CA ARG A 96 -26.21 -0.24 2.90
C ARG A 96 -25.28 -1.42 3.10
N TRP A 97 -25.85 -2.55 3.52
CA TRP A 97 -25.10 -3.77 3.79
C TRP A 97 -25.86 -4.97 3.22
N GLY A 98 -25.46 -5.41 2.03
CA GLY A 98 -26.27 -6.36 1.26
C GLY A 98 -27.68 -5.82 1.00
N ASN A 99 -28.71 -6.53 1.45
CA ASN A 99 -30.11 -6.12 1.28
C ASN A 99 -30.64 -5.23 2.41
N SER A 100 -29.84 -4.95 3.44
CA SER A 100 -30.22 -4.07 4.54
C SER A 100 -29.86 -2.62 4.22
N THR A 101 -30.74 -1.70 4.61
CA THR A 101 -30.50 -0.26 4.52
C THR A 101 -30.93 0.41 5.82
N ALA A 102 -30.08 1.28 6.37
CA ALA A 102 -30.36 2.14 7.51
C ALA A 102 -30.06 3.59 7.15
N ASN A 103 -30.96 4.51 7.50
CA ASN A 103 -30.84 5.94 7.16
C ASN A 103 -30.82 6.80 8.42
N GLY A 104 -29.83 7.68 8.51
CA GLY A 104 -29.62 8.56 9.65
C GLY A 104 -28.97 7.86 10.84
N VAL A 105 -28.31 8.66 11.66
CA VAL A 105 -27.45 8.21 12.77
C VAL A 105 -28.15 7.19 13.70
N PRO A 106 -29.38 7.42 14.21
CA PRO A 106 -30.00 6.46 15.13
C PRO A 106 -30.31 5.08 14.51
N ALA A 107 -30.75 5.05 13.25
CA ALA A 107 -31.06 3.80 12.56
C ALA A 107 -29.77 3.02 12.25
N ILE A 108 -28.69 3.72 11.90
CA ILE A 108 -27.38 3.13 11.65
C ILE A 108 -26.82 2.52 12.95
N ALA A 109 -26.87 3.25 14.07
CA ALA A 109 -26.47 2.72 15.37
C ALA A 109 -27.26 1.44 15.73
N SER A 110 -28.59 1.50 15.58
CA SER A 110 -29.47 0.34 15.81
C SER A 110 -29.10 -0.87 14.95
N TRP A 111 -28.79 -0.64 13.67
CA TRP A 111 -28.37 -1.69 12.75
C TRP A 111 -27.02 -2.30 13.18
N LEU A 112 -26.05 -1.48 13.56
CA LEU A 112 -24.72 -1.94 14.00
C LEU A 112 -24.78 -2.78 15.29
N HIS A 113 -25.59 -2.36 16.25
CA HIS A 113 -25.86 -3.15 17.47
C HIS A 113 -26.53 -4.49 17.13
N ALA A 114 -27.52 -4.49 16.24
CA ALA A 114 -28.23 -5.70 15.84
C ALA A 114 -27.32 -6.68 15.08
N ASP A 115 -26.49 -6.18 14.17
CA ASP A 115 -25.60 -7.02 13.36
C ASP A 115 -24.47 -7.66 14.19
N SER A 116 -23.91 -6.92 15.16
CA SER A 116 -22.85 -7.43 16.04
C SER A 116 -23.38 -8.37 17.12
N GLY A 117 -24.54 -8.08 17.71
CA GLY A 117 -25.12 -8.88 18.79
C GLY A 117 -24.14 -9.07 19.95
N GLN A 118 -23.83 -10.32 20.28
CA GLN A 118 -22.84 -10.67 21.32
C GLN A 118 -21.39 -10.67 20.83
N MET A 119 -21.17 -10.63 19.50
CA MET A 119 -19.85 -10.59 18.86
C MET A 119 -19.38 -9.14 18.72
N ASN A 120 -19.18 -8.48 19.85
CA ASN A 120 -19.16 -7.01 19.93
C ASN A 120 -17.88 -6.39 20.51
N GLY A 121 -16.90 -7.21 20.89
CA GLY A 121 -15.66 -6.74 21.53
C GLY A 121 -15.83 -6.15 22.94
N LEU A 122 -17.04 -6.17 23.52
CA LEU A 122 -17.34 -5.65 24.86
C LEU A 122 -17.45 -6.74 25.92
N ASN A 123 -18.03 -7.88 25.55
CA ASN A 123 -18.21 -9.00 26.45
C ASN A 123 -16.86 -9.72 26.66
N PRO A 124 -16.63 -10.35 27.82
CA PRO A 124 -15.46 -11.19 28.03
C PRO A 124 -15.31 -12.22 26.90
N GLY A 125 -14.20 -12.14 26.17
CA GLY A 125 -13.88 -13.05 25.07
C GLY A 125 -14.59 -12.77 23.75
N SER A 126 -15.50 -11.79 23.67
CA SER A 126 -16.08 -11.42 22.37
C SER A 126 -15.07 -10.62 21.53
N LEU A 127 -15.23 -10.74 20.22
CA LEU A 127 -14.34 -10.12 19.22
C LEU A 127 -15.19 -9.46 18.14
N ASP A 128 -14.79 -8.26 17.73
CA ASP A 128 -15.29 -7.61 16.51
C ASP A 128 -14.18 -6.82 15.80
N THR A 129 -13.22 -7.54 15.23
CA THR A 129 -12.14 -6.92 14.46
C THR A 129 -12.58 -6.72 13.02
N LEU A 130 -12.97 -5.49 12.70
CA LEU A 130 -13.24 -5.03 11.33
C LEU A 130 -11.98 -4.38 10.75
N ILE A 131 -11.63 -4.76 9.52
CA ILE A 131 -10.57 -4.15 8.71
C ILE A 131 -11.17 -3.56 7.44
N ALA A 132 -10.77 -2.34 7.09
CA ALA A 132 -11.07 -1.72 5.81
C ALA A 132 -9.80 -1.12 5.18
N GLU A 133 -9.24 -1.80 4.19
CA GLU A 133 -7.91 -1.49 3.65
C GLU A 133 -7.86 -1.43 2.13
N ASN A 134 -6.68 -1.10 1.62
CA ASN A 134 -6.40 -0.86 0.20
C ASN A 134 -7.27 0.25 -0.42
N PRO A 135 -7.28 1.47 0.16
CA PRO A 135 -8.07 2.57 -0.37
C PRO A 135 -7.77 2.86 -1.84
N VAL A 136 -8.82 2.96 -2.65
CA VAL A 136 -8.81 3.78 -3.87
C VAL A 136 -9.74 4.97 -3.64
N VAL A 137 -9.20 6.17 -3.49
CA VAL A 137 -9.94 7.40 -3.19
C VAL A 137 -9.93 8.33 -4.40
N SER A 138 -11.10 8.93 -4.69
CA SER A 138 -11.27 9.96 -5.71
C SER A 138 -11.99 11.17 -5.10
N LEU A 139 -11.30 12.30 -4.98
CA LEU A 139 -11.89 13.58 -4.56
C LEU A 139 -12.63 14.23 -5.73
N SER A 140 -13.73 14.93 -5.46
CA SER A 140 -14.41 15.73 -6.48
C SER A 140 -13.58 16.94 -6.93
N VAL A 141 -13.89 17.46 -8.11
CA VAL A 141 -13.24 18.66 -8.66
C VAL A 141 -13.47 19.91 -7.80
N ASP A 142 -14.61 20.00 -7.11
CA ASP A 142 -14.92 21.06 -6.15
C ASP A 142 -14.30 20.84 -4.77
N GLY A 143 -13.82 19.62 -4.46
CA GLY A 143 -13.22 19.28 -3.17
C GLY A 143 -14.20 19.04 -2.02
N HIS A 144 -15.51 19.02 -2.26
CA HIS A 144 -16.53 18.91 -1.20
C HIS A 144 -17.15 17.52 -1.07
N THR A 145 -16.89 16.62 -2.02
CA THR A 145 -17.33 15.22 -1.96
C THR A 145 -16.20 14.28 -2.37
N ALA A 146 -16.30 13.02 -1.99
CA ALA A 146 -15.36 12.00 -2.44
C ALA A 146 -16.03 10.65 -2.55
N LYS A 147 -15.41 9.76 -3.33
CA LYS A 147 -15.74 8.34 -3.34
C LYS A 147 -14.50 7.55 -2.94
N ALA A 148 -14.69 6.45 -2.22
CA ALA A 148 -13.60 5.55 -1.91
C ALA A 148 -14.04 4.09 -1.93
N ARG A 149 -13.18 3.26 -2.51
CA ARG A 149 -13.28 1.81 -2.48
C ARG A 149 -12.33 1.24 -1.43
N TRP A 150 -12.80 0.20 -0.72
CA TRP A 150 -12.01 -0.52 0.29
C TRP A 150 -12.26 -2.03 0.21
N ASN A 151 -11.23 -2.82 0.50
CA ASN A 151 -11.41 -4.22 0.80
C ASN A 151 -11.79 -4.37 2.27
N GLY A 152 -12.80 -5.21 2.54
CA GLY A 152 -13.29 -5.50 3.88
C GLY A 152 -12.98 -6.91 4.32
N LEU A 153 -12.57 -7.06 5.58
CA LEU A 153 -12.44 -8.34 6.27
C LEU A 153 -12.82 -8.13 7.73
N ARG A 154 -13.64 -9.00 8.29
CA ARG A 154 -14.16 -8.88 9.65
C ARG A 154 -14.13 -10.23 10.34
N PHE A 155 -13.56 -10.24 11.54
CA PHE A 155 -13.45 -11.40 12.41
C PHE A 155 -14.28 -11.16 13.67
N GLN A 156 -15.22 -12.05 13.92
CA GLN A 156 -16.17 -11.93 15.01
C GLN A 156 -16.29 -13.23 15.81
N GLY A 157 -16.47 -13.09 17.11
CA GLY A 157 -16.74 -14.20 18.04
C GLY A 157 -17.47 -13.72 19.27
N ASP A 158 -18.31 -14.56 19.88
CA ASP A 158 -19.15 -14.18 21.02
C ASP A 158 -18.54 -14.55 22.39
N GLY A 159 -17.38 -15.23 22.39
CA GLY A 159 -16.75 -15.75 23.61
C GLY A 159 -17.40 -17.04 24.13
N GLN A 160 -18.39 -17.59 23.43
CA GLN A 160 -19.16 -18.78 23.80
C GLN A 160 -19.17 -19.84 22.68
N GLY A 161 -18.25 -19.73 21.73
CA GLY A 161 -17.99 -20.70 20.66
C GLY A 161 -18.55 -20.29 19.30
N ALA A 162 -19.45 -19.31 19.21
CA ALA A 162 -19.93 -18.83 17.92
C ALA A 162 -18.91 -17.90 17.27
N THR A 163 -18.73 -18.03 15.96
CA THR A 163 -17.80 -17.22 15.18
C THR A 163 -18.39 -16.81 13.84
N ARG A 164 -17.92 -15.67 13.33
CA ARG A 164 -18.28 -15.18 12.01
C ARG A 164 -17.08 -14.52 11.36
N ILE A 165 -16.79 -14.92 10.13
CA ILE A 165 -15.82 -14.30 9.23
C ILE A 165 -16.61 -13.74 8.07
N GLN A 166 -16.39 -12.48 7.74
CA GLN A 166 -17.01 -11.82 6.59
C GLN A 166 -15.95 -11.05 5.82
N GLY A 167 -16.07 -10.98 4.51
CA GLY A 167 -15.29 -10.05 3.72
C GLY A 167 -15.98 -9.65 2.43
N GLY A 168 -15.54 -8.52 1.89
CA GLY A 168 -16.30 -7.82 0.87
C GLY A 168 -15.60 -6.59 0.34
N ILE A 169 -16.37 -5.78 -0.39
CA ILE A 169 -15.92 -4.52 -0.97
C ILE A 169 -16.83 -3.41 -0.47
N TYR A 170 -16.23 -2.34 0.04
CA TYR A 170 -16.94 -1.09 0.30
C TYR A 170 -16.82 -0.18 -0.92
N GLU A 171 -17.91 0.46 -1.32
CA GLU A 171 -17.94 1.58 -2.28
C GLU A 171 -18.65 2.77 -1.64
N ASN A 172 -17.87 3.55 -0.91
CA ASN A 172 -18.37 4.57 -0.01
C ASN A 172 -18.36 5.94 -0.67
N GLU A 173 -19.27 6.80 -0.23
CA GLU A 173 -19.32 8.22 -0.58
C GLU A 173 -19.16 9.07 0.69
N TYR A 174 -18.46 10.19 0.54
CA TYR A 174 -18.10 11.10 1.62
C TYR A 174 -18.50 12.52 1.24
N ILE A 175 -18.82 13.32 2.26
CA ILE A 175 -19.18 14.73 2.12
C ILE A 175 -18.42 15.55 3.16
N GLN A 176 -17.91 16.70 2.73
CA GLN A 176 -17.32 17.69 3.62
C GLN A 176 -18.43 18.47 4.34
N THR A 177 -18.30 18.62 5.64
CA THR A 177 -19.23 19.39 6.49
C THR A 177 -18.45 20.37 7.37
N ASP A 178 -19.14 21.28 8.06
CA ASP A 178 -18.52 22.17 9.05
C ASP A 178 -17.84 21.41 10.21
N GLN A 179 -18.20 20.14 10.41
CA GLN A 179 -17.61 19.23 11.39
C GLN A 179 -16.52 18.32 10.80
N GLY A 180 -16.06 18.61 9.58
CA GLY A 180 -15.12 17.78 8.81
C GLY A 180 -15.80 16.74 7.91
N TRP A 181 -14.99 15.84 7.34
CA TRP A 181 -15.46 14.78 6.45
C TRP A 181 -16.36 13.77 7.17
N LYS A 182 -17.45 13.39 6.51
CA LYS A 182 -18.43 12.40 6.99
C LYS A 182 -18.77 11.40 5.89
N LEU A 183 -19.22 10.20 6.28
CA LEU A 183 -19.83 9.23 5.36
C LEU A 183 -21.23 9.71 4.97
N SER A 184 -21.45 9.98 3.67
CA SER A 184 -22.81 10.17 3.14
C SER A 184 -23.44 8.82 2.75
N LEU A 185 -22.63 7.88 2.28
CA LEU A 185 -23.02 6.51 2.00
C LEU A 185 -21.89 5.54 2.38
N LEU A 186 -22.21 4.53 3.18
CA LEU A 186 -21.42 3.31 3.28
C LEU A 186 -22.16 2.22 2.51
N ASN A 187 -21.55 1.63 1.48
CA ASN A 187 -22.18 0.61 0.66
C ASN A 187 -21.30 -0.63 0.58
N TYR A 188 -21.67 -1.66 1.34
CA TYR A 188 -20.92 -2.90 1.46
C TYR A 188 -21.50 -4.02 0.60
N TYR A 189 -20.65 -4.55 -0.28
CA TYR A 189 -20.91 -5.72 -1.11
C TYR A 189 -20.22 -6.94 -0.50
N ALA A 190 -21.01 -7.84 0.09
CA ALA A 190 -20.50 -9.08 0.64
C ALA A 190 -19.94 -9.98 -0.48
N MET A 191 -18.69 -10.43 -0.31
CA MET A 191 -18.03 -11.36 -1.24
C MET A 191 -17.94 -12.75 -0.63
N TYR A 192 -17.63 -12.87 0.66
CA TYR A 192 -17.50 -14.16 1.32
C TYR A 192 -17.87 -14.09 2.79
N ALA A 193 -18.35 -15.22 3.31
CA ALA A 193 -18.70 -15.35 4.72
C ALA A 193 -18.65 -16.81 5.18
N GLY A 194 -18.48 -17.02 6.48
CA GLY A 194 -18.62 -18.32 7.13
C GLY A 194 -18.14 -18.29 8.58
N PRO A 195 -18.36 -19.37 9.33
CA PRO A 195 -17.81 -19.52 10.68
C PRO A 195 -16.31 -19.86 10.65
N TYR A 196 -15.67 -19.88 11.82
CA TYR A 196 -14.32 -20.40 11.98
C TYR A 196 -14.25 -21.88 11.59
N VAL A 197 -15.05 -22.74 12.22
CA VAL A 197 -15.05 -24.17 11.89
C VAL A 197 -15.59 -24.38 10.47
N GLY A 198 -14.76 -24.90 9.57
CA GLY A 198 -15.11 -25.12 8.16
C GLY A 198 -14.92 -23.90 7.24
N GLY A 199 -14.55 -22.73 7.80
CA GLY A 199 -14.12 -21.54 7.08
C GLY A 199 -15.19 -20.81 6.26
N TRP A 200 -14.76 -19.76 5.56
CA TRP A 200 -15.65 -18.96 4.70
C TRP A 200 -15.70 -19.46 3.26
N ARG A 201 -16.79 -19.10 2.56
CA ARG A 201 -17.05 -19.36 1.15
C ARG A 201 -17.72 -18.15 0.50
N ASN A 202 -17.87 -18.17 -0.82
CA ASN A 202 -18.57 -17.13 -1.55
C ASN A 202 -19.99 -16.91 -1.02
N VAL A 203 -20.40 -15.65 -0.91
CA VAL A 203 -21.81 -15.30 -0.68
C VAL A 203 -22.56 -15.37 -2.02
N GLY A 204 -23.64 -16.14 -2.08
CA GLY A 204 -24.54 -16.15 -3.26
C GLY A 204 -24.00 -16.87 -4.51
N GLY A 205 -22.94 -17.68 -4.40
CA GLY A 205 -22.41 -18.47 -5.51
C GLY A 205 -21.26 -17.80 -6.26
N GLY A 206 -21.35 -17.68 -7.59
CA GLY A 206 -20.36 -16.96 -8.39
C GLY A 206 -20.41 -15.46 -8.07
N LEU A 207 -19.27 -14.85 -7.75
CA LEU A 207 -19.25 -13.47 -7.26
C LEU A 207 -19.44 -12.44 -8.37
N PRO A 208 -20.20 -11.36 -8.12
CA PRO A 208 -20.31 -10.27 -9.07
C PRO A 208 -19.00 -9.46 -9.11
N ILE A 209 -18.86 -8.66 -10.17
CA ILE A 209 -17.91 -7.53 -10.18
C ILE A 209 -18.64 -6.35 -9.57
N VAL A 210 -18.04 -5.77 -8.53
CA VAL A 210 -18.58 -4.55 -7.93
C VAL A 210 -18.25 -3.37 -8.85
N PRO A 211 -19.25 -2.55 -9.24
CA PRO A 211 -19.00 -1.39 -10.10
C PRO A 211 -17.93 -0.47 -9.52
N TYR A 212 -16.99 -0.07 -10.36
CA TYR A 212 -15.89 0.82 -10.00
C TYR A 212 -16.37 2.27 -10.04
N HIS A 213 -16.04 3.06 -9.02
CA HIS A 213 -16.18 4.51 -9.11
C HIS A 213 -15.04 5.19 -9.88
N PHE A 214 -13.95 4.46 -10.15
CA PHE A 214 -12.73 4.97 -10.79
C PHE A 214 -12.49 4.34 -12.17
N THR A 215 -11.72 5.04 -13.00
CA THR A 215 -11.09 4.49 -14.21
C THR A 215 -9.58 4.33 -13.98
N PRO A 216 -8.84 3.60 -14.83
CA PRO A 216 -7.38 3.55 -14.75
C PRO A 216 -6.74 4.94 -14.70
N GLU A 217 -7.19 5.88 -15.53
CA GLU A 217 -6.73 7.26 -15.51
C GLU A 217 -7.11 7.98 -14.20
N GLY A 218 -8.36 7.85 -13.77
CA GLY A 218 -8.87 8.51 -12.56
C GLY A 218 -8.16 8.03 -11.29
N SER A 219 -7.83 6.74 -11.22
CA SER A 219 -7.07 6.19 -10.09
C SER A 219 -5.67 6.79 -9.95
N GLY A 220 -5.09 7.31 -11.04
CA GLY A 220 -3.78 7.99 -11.05
C GLY A 220 -3.85 9.45 -10.63
N ILE A 221 -5.06 9.96 -10.38
CA ILE A 221 -5.36 11.36 -10.07
C ILE A 221 -6.36 11.39 -8.89
N PRO A 222 -5.96 10.93 -7.68
CA PRO A 222 -6.86 10.94 -6.52
C PRO A 222 -7.39 12.35 -6.19
N ILE A 223 -6.62 13.38 -6.52
CA ILE A 223 -6.96 14.79 -6.38
C ILE A 223 -7.00 15.39 -7.78
N PRO A 224 -8.18 15.50 -8.44
CA PRO A 224 -8.27 16.09 -9.76
C PRO A 224 -7.96 17.59 -9.70
N LYS A 225 -7.58 18.14 -10.86
CA LYS A 225 -7.40 19.59 -11.02
C LYS A 225 -8.69 20.30 -10.60
N PRO A 226 -8.61 21.28 -9.68
CA PRO A 226 -9.78 21.99 -9.19
C PRO A 226 -10.42 22.87 -10.28
N VAL A 227 -11.72 23.12 -10.13
CA VAL A 227 -12.50 24.05 -10.98
C VAL A 227 -12.77 25.34 -10.20
N GLY A 228 -12.67 26.48 -10.88
CA GLY A 228 -12.88 27.81 -10.30
C GLY A 228 -11.60 28.47 -9.78
N GLU A 229 -11.70 29.75 -9.46
CA GLU A 229 -10.61 30.51 -8.83
C GLU A 229 -10.37 30.01 -7.40
N ALA A 230 -9.12 30.01 -6.96
CA ALA A 230 -8.79 29.67 -5.58
C ALA A 230 -9.35 30.76 -4.64
N PRO A 231 -10.08 30.38 -3.56
CA PRO A 231 -10.58 31.35 -2.59
C PRO A 231 -9.44 32.15 -1.96
N MET A 232 -9.72 33.40 -1.58
CA MET A 232 -8.78 34.22 -0.82
C MET A 232 -8.43 33.53 0.50
N THR A 233 -7.15 33.29 0.73
CA THR A 233 -6.67 32.69 1.98
C THR A 233 -6.28 33.76 3.00
N ASN A 234 -6.63 33.50 4.27
CA ASN A 234 -6.14 34.27 5.41
C ASN A 234 -4.90 33.62 6.06
N HIS A 235 -4.39 32.52 5.49
CA HIS A 235 -3.19 31.84 6.00
C HIS A 235 -1.91 32.56 5.56
N SER A 236 -0.93 32.65 6.47
CA SER A 236 0.42 33.09 6.11
C SER A 236 1.21 31.97 5.44
N ILE A 237 2.31 32.31 4.75
CA ILE A 237 3.27 31.33 4.21
C ILE A 237 3.77 30.41 5.33
N ALA A 238 4.10 30.96 6.50
CA ALA A 238 4.59 30.20 7.65
C ALA A 238 3.54 29.20 8.19
N ASP A 239 2.25 29.53 8.13
CA ASP A 239 1.17 28.61 8.53
C ASP A 239 1.04 27.44 7.56
N LEU A 240 1.08 27.73 6.24
CA LEU A 240 1.03 26.70 5.20
C LEU A 240 2.28 25.81 5.25
N GLU A 241 3.46 26.38 5.47
CA GLU A 241 4.70 25.63 5.63
C GLU A 241 4.63 24.63 6.80
N LYS A 242 4.10 25.06 7.95
CA LYS A 242 3.92 24.17 9.11
C LYS A 242 2.94 23.03 8.79
N ARG A 243 1.84 23.31 8.10
CA ARG A 243 0.85 22.29 7.70
C ARG A 243 1.43 21.28 6.71
N ILE A 244 2.12 21.76 5.67
CA ILE A 244 2.81 20.90 4.69
C ILE A 244 3.89 20.06 5.38
N GLY A 245 4.66 20.65 6.29
CA GLY A 245 5.64 19.94 7.11
C GLY A 245 5.00 18.79 7.90
N ARG A 246 3.83 19.00 8.50
CA ARG A 246 3.12 17.92 9.21
C ARG A 246 2.62 16.82 8.29
N LEU A 247 2.19 17.12 7.06
CA LEU A 247 1.87 16.08 6.06
C LEU A 247 3.10 15.24 5.70
N ASN A 248 4.24 15.90 5.46
CA ASN A 248 5.49 15.20 5.16
C ASN A 248 5.96 14.35 6.37
N ASP A 249 5.73 14.83 7.60
CA ASP A 249 6.00 14.09 8.82
C ASP A 249 5.06 12.91 9.02
N GLU A 250 3.77 13.06 8.70
CA GLU A 250 2.79 11.97 8.73
C GLU A 250 3.22 10.83 7.79
N ASP A 251 3.65 11.16 6.57
CA ASP A 251 4.18 10.20 5.61
C ASP A 251 5.42 9.47 6.17
N SER A 252 6.33 10.22 6.81
CA SER A 252 7.55 9.68 7.41
C SER A 252 7.27 8.72 8.58
N VAL A 253 6.36 9.12 9.49
CA VAL A 253 5.94 8.28 10.62
C VAL A 253 5.19 7.03 10.15
N ARG A 254 4.34 7.16 9.13
CA ARG A 254 3.64 6.02 8.52
C ARG A 254 4.63 5.03 7.93
N ASN A 255 5.59 5.51 7.14
CA ASN A 255 6.65 4.68 6.58
C ASN A 255 7.48 4.00 7.66
N LEU A 256 7.84 4.72 8.73
CA LEU A 256 8.57 4.17 9.87
C LEU A 256 7.82 3.02 10.54
N MET A 257 6.54 3.19 10.84
CA MET A 257 5.75 2.13 11.48
C MET A 257 5.50 0.93 10.55
N HIS A 258 5.29 1.18 9.26
CA HIS A 258 5.19 0.12 8.28
C HIS A 258 6.53 -0.64 8.13
N ALA A 259 7.66 0.06 8.08
CA ALA A 259 9.00 -0.53 8.04
C ALA A 259 9.31 -1.35 9.30
N HIS A 260 8.97 -0.82 10.49
CA HIS A 260 9.07 -1.54 11.75
C HIS A 260 8.33 -2.88 11.68
N GLY A 261 7.09 -2.91 11.20
CA GLY A 261 6.33 -4.15 11.01
C GLY A 261 7.05 -5.15 10.10
N TYR A 262 7.59 -4.72 8.96
CA TYR A 262 8.37 -5.60 8.07
C TYR A 262 9.60 -6.20 8.76
N TYR A 263 10.34 -5.41 9.55
CA TYR A 263 11.51 -5.91 10.27
C TYR A 263 11.10 -6.88 11.39
N VAL A 264 9.97 -6.62 12.05
CA VAL A 264 9.40 -7.53 13.03
C VAL A 264 9.07 -8.88 12.39
N ASP A 265 8.43 -8.91 11.23
CA ASP A 265 8.05 -10.21 10.65
C ASP A 265 9.27 -11.06 10.29
N ARG A 266 10.33 -10.39 9.84
CA ARG A 266 11.59 -11.02 9.46
C ARG A 266 12.48 -11.37 10.64
N ARG A 267 12.03 -11.07 11.87
CA ARG A 267 12.81 -11.18 13.10
C ARG A 267 14.15 -10.46 13.00
N MET A 268 14.19 -9.32 12.32
CA MET A 268 15.38 -8.47 12.17
C MET A 268 15.53 -7.60 13.43
N TRP A 269 15.69 -8.24 14.58
CA TRP A 269 15.61 -7.60 15.90
C TRP A 269 16.60 -6.47 16.08
N THR A 270 17.80 -6.58 15.51
CA THR A 270 18.79 -5.50 15.52
C THR A 270 18.25 -4.29 14.77
N ASP A 271 17.79 -4.47 13.53
CA ASP A 271 17.21 -3.40 12.72
C ASP A 271 15.95 -2.79 13.35
N VAL A 272 15.10 -3.59 14.02
CA VAL A 272 13.95 -3.07 14.77
C VAL A 272 14.41 -2.15 15.90
N VAL A 273 15.38 -2.59 16.72
CA VAL A 273 15.86 -1.81 17.87
C VAL A 273 16.55 -0.51 17.43
N GLU A 274 17.19 -0.47 16.26
CA GLU A 274 17.78 0.76 15.70
C GLU A 274 16.75 1.84 15.33
N LEU A 275 15.49 1.46 15.11
CA LEU A 275 14.40 2.42 14.89
C LEU A 275 13.94 3.13 16.17
N HIS A 276 14.40 2.67 17.34
CA HIS A 276 13.98 3.18 18.63
C HIS A 276 14.90 4.30 19.16
N THR A 277 14.30 5.14 20.00
CA THR A 277 15.01 6.05 20.90
C THR A 277 15.80 5.26 21.97
N THR A 278 16.88 5.84 22.49
CA THR A 278 17.73 5.17 23.50
C THR A 278 16.99 4.83 24.79
N ASN A 279 16.04 5.69 25.19
CA ASN A 279 15.19 5.54 26.38
C ASN A 279 13.80 4.97 26.06
N THR A 280 13.67 4.21 24.96
CA THR A 280 12.38 3.65 24.52
C THR A 280 11.69 2.78 25.58
N THR A 281 10.38 2.61 25.45
CA THR A 281 9.61 1.62 26.24
C THR A 281 8.76 0.72 25.34
N VAL A 282 8.61 -0.53 25.73
CA VAL A 282 7.64 -1.46 25.14
C VAL A 282 6.66 -1.87 26.23
N GLN A 283 5.39 -1.54 26.03
CA GLN A 283 4.29 -1.77 26.98
C GLN A 283 3.30 -2.75 26.34
N ILE A 284 3.01 -3.84 27.08
CA ILE A 284 2.08 -4.87 26.64
C ILE A 284 1.03 -5.05 27.73
N HIS A 285 -0.19 -4.60 27.44
CA HIS A 285 -1.34 -4.63 28.35
C HIS A 285 -2.07 -5.97 28.23
N ARG A 286 -1.94 -6.90 29.19
CA ARG A 286 -2.62 -8.20 29.18
C ARG A 286 -3.54 -8.32 30.39
N GLY A 287 -4.85 -8.30 30.15
CA GLY A 287 -5.83 -8.29 31.24
C GLY A 287 -5.68 -7.05 32.12
N ALA A 288 -5.58 -7.23 33.43
CA ALA A 288 -5.34 -6.15 34.38
C ALA A 288 -3.84 -5.76 34.49
N ASP A 289 -2.94 -6.56 33.92
CA ASP A 289 -1.50 -6.40 34.08
C ASP A 289 -0.88 -5.69 32.88
N THR A 290 0.18 -4.91 33.13
CA THR A 290 1.00 -4.31 32.07
C THR A 290 2.45 -4.75 32.25
N THR A 291 3.00 -5.41 31.24
CA THR A 291 4.44 -5.71 31.20
C THR A 291 5.15 -4.55 30.51
N ILE A 292 6.19 -4.00 31.16
CA ILE A 292 6.97 -2.88 30.64
C ILE A 292 8.42 -3.31 30.47
N PHE A 293 8.95 -3.10 29.28
CA PHE A 293 10.37 -3.23 28.97
C PHE A 293 10.95 -1.83 28.69
N THR A 294 12.15 -1.55 29.19
CA THR A 294 12.73 -0.20 29.13
C THR A 294 14.12 -0.21 28.48
N GLY A 295 14.39 0.83 27.70
CA GLY A 295 15.61 0.99 26.92
C GLY A 295 15.71 0.00 25.76
N LEU A 296 16.76 0.16 24.95
CA LEU A 296 17.03 -0.70 23.78
C LEU A 296 17.16 -2.19 24.16
N ALA A 297 17.79 -2.51 25.29
CA ALA A 297 17.91 -3.88 25.79
C ALA A 297 16.54 -4.47 26.21
N GLY A 298 15.67 -3.65 26.80
CA GLY A 298 14.30 -4.05 27.10
C GLY A 298 13.49 -4.30 25.83
N ALA A 299 13.56 -3.40 24.85
CA ALA A 299 12.92 -3.59 23.56
C ALA A 299 13.38 -4.90 22.89
N ARG A 300 14.69 -5.17 22.88
CA ARG A 300 15.27 -6.44 22.40
C ARG A 300 14.68 -7.65 23.13
N THR A 301 14.62 -7.60 24.46
CA THR A 301 14.04 -8.67 25.29
C THR A 301 12.58 -8.91 24.93
N ALA A 302 11.80 -7.85 24.69
CA ALA A 302 10.41 -7.98 24.28
C ALA A 302 10.26 -8.68 22.92
N LEU A 303 11.12 -8.32 21.94
CA LEU A 303 11.13 -8.92 20.61
C LEU A 303 11.52 -10.40 20.63
N GLU A 304 12.54 -10.78 21.42
CA GLU A 304 13.03 -12.17 21.51
C GLU A 304 12.00 -13.15 22.11
N ARG A 305 10.91 -12.65 22.71
CA ARG A 305 9.76 -13.48 23.09
C ARG A 305 9.05 -14.07 21.88
N MET A 306 9.18 -13.47 20.70
CA MET A 306 8.71 -14.01 19.43
C MET A 306 9.71 -15.02 18.84
N GLY A 307 10.83 -15.31 19.51
CA GLY A 307 11.87 -16.24 19.06
C GLY A 307 13.19 -15.55 18.72
N PRO A 308 14.23 -16.32 18.37
CA PRO A 308 15.55 -15.77 18.07
C PRO A 308 15.53 -14.91 16.80
N GLU A 309 16.51 -14.01 16.69
CA GLU A 309 16.74 -13.17 15.51
C GLU A 309 17.00 -14.02 14.26
N GLY A 310 16.48 -13.56 13.12
CA GLY A 310 16.53 -14.25 11.85
C GLY A 310 15.36 -15.24 11.68
N LEU A 311 14.41 -14.87 10.82
CA LEU A 311 13.33 -15.77 10.42
C LEU A 311 13.89 -16.96 9.64
N VAL A 312 13.45 -18.17 9.98
CA VAL A 312 13.88 -19.42 9.34
C VAL A 312 12.71 -20.11 8.64
N GLN A 313 13.02 -20.94 7.63
CA GLN A 313 12.00 -21.67 6.89
C GLN A 313 11.12 -22.52 7.82
N GLY A 314 9.80 -22.48 7.57
CA GLY A 314 8.81 -23.19 8.38
C GLY A 314 8.31 -22.41 9.59
N ILE A 315 8.84 -21.22 9.86
CA ILE A 315 8.32 -20.31 10.87
C ILE A 315 7.55 -19.18 10.19
N ASN A 316 6.30 -18.96 10.61
CA ASN A 316 5.52 -17.78 10.26
C ASN A 316 5.51 -16.82 11.45
N ASN A 317 5.75 -15.54 11.20
CA ASN A 317 5.82 -14.48 12.20
C ASN A 317 5.22 -13.21 11.62
N ASP A 318 4.08 -13.27 10.96
CA ASP A 318 3.54 -12.13 10.23
C ASP A 318 2.70 -11.26 11.18
N HIS A 319 3.05 -9.99 11.36
CA HIS A 319 2.36 -8.99 12.19
C HIS A 319 1.88 -7.81 11.30
N PRO A 320 0.96 -8.05 10.36
CA PRO A 320 0.44 -6.99 9.50
C PRO A 320 -0.32 -5.92 10.30
N ILE A 321 -0.02 -4.67 9.95
CA ILE A 321 -0.63 -3.46 10.49
C ILE A 321 -1.76 -3.00 9.55
N PHE A 322 -2.92 -2.73 10.13
CA PHE A 322 -4.12 -2.29 9.44
C PHE A 322 -4.75 -1.06 10.11
N ASP A 323 -5.51 -0.32 9.30
CA ASP A 323 -6.30 0.84 9.68
C ASP A 323 -5.49 1.90 10.44
N MET A 324 -4.20 2.05 10.16
CA MET A 324 -3.33 2.92 10.94
C MET A 324 -3.61 4.41 10.69
N ILE A 325 -3.88 5.13 11.77
CA ILE A 325 -3.99 6.59 11.81
C ILE A 325 -2.72 7.14 12.45
N VAL A 326 -2.15 8.18 11.84
CA VAL A 326 -0.98 8.91 12.35
C VAL A 326 -1.42 10.33 12.65
N GLU A 327 -1.08 10.82 13.84
CA GLU A 327 -1.29 12.21 14.26
C GLU A 327 0.06 12.81 14.64
N VAL A 328 0.51 13.81 13.89
CA VAL A 328 1.70 14.61 14.21
C VAL A 328 1.28 15.83 15.01
N ASP A 329 1.94 16.08 16.13
CA ASP A 329 1.60 17.21 17.00
C ASP A 329 1.90 18.57 16.34
N LEU A 330 1.34 19.65 16.90
CA LEU A 330 1.51 20.99 16.36
C LEU A 330 2.98 21.47 16.36
N SER A 331 3.84 20.84 17.16
CA SER A 331 5.27 21.16 17.22
C SER A 331 6.06 20.50 16.08
N GLY A 332 5.52 19.47 15.42
CA GLY A 332 6.22 18.66 14.42
C GLY A 332 7.34 17.81 15.02
N LYS A 333 7.33 17.57 16.34
CA LYS A 333 8.38 16.85 17.09
C LYS A 333 7.89 15.56 17.74
N LYS A 334 6.58 15.40 17.91
CA LYS A 334 5.97 14.18 18.46
C LYS A 334 4.88 13.70 17.53
N ALA A 335 4.67 12.40 17.49
CA ALA A 335 3.56 11.80 16.77
C ALA A 335 3.00 10.60 17.54
N ILE A 336 1.76 10.25 17.23
CA ILE A 336 1.10 9.04 17.71
C ILE A 336 0.63 8.25 16.50
N ALA A 337 0.96 6.96 16.47
CA ALA A 337 0.45 6.02 15.48
C ALA A 337 -0.46 5.01 16.17
N ARG A 338 -1.74 4.97 15.78
CA ARG A 338 -2.74 4.04 16.33
C ARG A 338 -3.32 3.18 15.23
N GLY A 339 -3.38 1.88 15.44
CA GLY A 339 -3.92 0.95 14.45
C GLY A 339 -4.24 -0.42 15.02
N VAL A 340 -4.52 -1.35 14.13
CA VAL A 340 -4.82 -2.75 14.41
C VAL A 340 -3.66 -3.59 13.92
N GLU A 341 -3.32 -4.62 14.68
CA GLU A 341 -2.42 -5.68 14.22
C GLU A 341 -3.18 -7.01 14.31
N ILE A 342 -3.08 -7.82 13.25
CA ILE A 342 -3.55 -9.21 13.28
C ILE A 342 -2.36 -10.13 13.05
N ALA A 343 -1.77 -10.64 14.13
CA ALA A 343 -0.63 -11.53 14.03
C ALA A 343 -1.04 -12.94 13.58
N MET A 344 -0.29 -13.48 12.63
CA MET A 344 -0.37 -14.85 12.14
C MET A 344 0.98 -15.51 12.43
N VAL A 345 1.04 -16.25 13.54
CA VAL A 345 2.28 -16.85 14.03
C VAL A 345 2.20 -18.36 13.90
N GLY A 346 3.30 -19.02 13.54
CA GLY A 346 3.30 -20.46 13.40
C GLY A 346 4.66 -21.11 13.29
N ASP A 347 4.70 -22.40 13.62
CA ASP A 347 5.81 -23.31 13.44
C ASP A 347 5.29 -24.58 12.76
N ALA A 348 5.70 -24.77 11.50
CA ALA A 348 5.29 -25.89 10.68
C ALA A 348 5.89 -27.23 11.13
N LYS A 349 7.07 -27.22 11.78
CA LYS A 349 7.69 -28.44 12.30
C LYS A 349 6.91 -28.98 13.50
N ASN A 350 6.51 -28.09 14.40
CA ASN A 350 5.77 -28.44 15.60
C ASN A 350 4.26 -28.47 15.39
N ARG A 351 3.78 -28.04 14.21
CA ARG A 351 2.36 -27.88 13.87
C ARG A 351 1.62 -27.05 14.92
N THR A 352 2.18 -25.90 15.26
CA THR A 352 1.58 -24.92 16.17
C THR A 352 1.30 -23.64 15.40
N ALA A 353 0.12 -23.06 15.55
CA ALA A 353 -0.25 -21.78 14.93
C ALA A 353 -1.16 -20.99 15.86
N SER A 354 -1.12 -19.66 15.78
CA SER A 354 -1.98 -18.79 16.56
C SER A 354 -2.36 -17.51 15.81
N TRP A 355 -3.56 -17.02 16.10
CA TRP A 355 -4.02 -15.68 15.79
C TRP A 355 -3.76 -14.77 16.99
N GLU A 356 -3.34 -13.53 16.76
CA GLU A 356 -3.40 -12.47 17.77
C GLU A 356 -4.10 -11.25 17.19
N PHE A 357 -5.14 -10.77 17.85
CA PHE A 357 -5.86 -9.55 17.49
C PHE A 357 -5.46 -8.47 18.47
N ASN A 358 -4.71 -7.48 17.99
CA ASN A 358 -4.02 -6.49 18.79
C ASN A 358 -4.43 -5.08 18.35
N VAL A 359 -4.46 -4.15 19.31
CA VAL A 359 -4.52 -2.71 19.03
C VAL A 359 -3.24 -2.08 19.54
N PHE A 360 -2.62 -1.22 18.73
CA PHE A 360 -1.44 -0.47 19.16
C PHE A 360 -1.71 1.03 19.20
N ARG A 361 -0.97 1.74 20.05
CA ARG A 361 -0.98 3.20 20.17
C ARG A 361 0.41 3.74 20.45
N ASN A 362 1.27 3.64 19.45
CA ASN A 362 2.70 3.92 19.58
C ASN A 362 2.98 5.42 19.61
N HIS A 363 3.98 5.80 20.40
CA HIS A 363 4.47 7.17 20.48
C HIS A 363 5.81 7.30 19.74
N LEU A 364 5.94 8.36 18.97
CA LEU A 364 7.14 8.66 18.19
C LEU A 364 7.65 10.06 18.50
N ILE A 365 8.95 10.24 18.42
CA ILE A 365 9.60 11.54 18.55
C ILE A 365 10.56 11.77 17.39
N LYS A 366 10.78 13.04 17.06
CA LYS A 366 11.78 13.43 16.06
C LYS A 366 13.08 13.84 16.76
N GLU A 367 14.15 13.07 16.53
CA GLU A 367 15.52 13.34 17.00
C GLU A 367 16.40 13.66 15.78
N ASP A 368 17.10 14.79 15.80
CA ASP A 368 18.04 15.20 14.73
C ASP A 368 17.42 15.16 13.32
N GLY A 369 16.13 15.51 13.21
CA GLY A 369 15.39 15.51 11.95
C GLY A 369 14.80 14.15 11.54
N LEU A 370 15.09 13.07 12.28
CA LEU A 370 14.61 11.72 12.00
C LEU A 370 13.55 11.29 13.02
N TRP A 371 12.45 10.72 12.53
CA TRP A 371 11.44 10.10 13.39
C TRP A 371 11.96 8.77 13.96
N LYS A 372 11.71 8.53 15.25
CA LYS A 372 12.05 7.31 15.97
C LYS A 372 10.92 6.85 16.88
N VAL A 373 10.90 5.55 17.19
CA VAL A 373 9.96 4.95 18.12
C VAL A 373 10.35 5.30 19.56
N GLN A 374 9.49 6.02 20.27
CA GLN A 374 9.64 6.29 21.70
C GLN A 374 8.97 5.20 22.53
N THR A 375 7.74 4.84 22.18
CA THR A 375 6.97 3.82 22.90
C THR A 375 6.25 2.92 21.92
N ILE A 376 6.43 1.62 22.07
CA ILE A 376 5.49 0.62 21.56
C ILE A 376 4.48 0.33 22.66
N ASP A 377 3.20 0.52 22.40
CA ASP A 377 2.10 0.33 23.33
C ASP A 377 1.07 -0.56 22.64
N ILE A 378 0.96 -1.80 23.11
CA ILE A 378 0.14 -2.85 22.50
C ILE A 378 -0.85 -3.39 23.53
N THR A 379 -2.10 -3.50 23.08
CA THR A 379 -3.22 -4.09 23.80
C THR A 379 -3.73 -5.31 23.02
N PRO A 380 -3.31 -6.53 23.39
CA PRO A 380 -3.90 -7.75 22.87
C PRO A 380 -5.36 -7.88 23.31
N LEU A 381 -6.27 -8.04 22.36
CA LEU A 381 -7.70 -8.25 22.59
C LEU A 381 -8.01 -9.74 22.71
N VAL A 382 -7.61 -10.53 21.72
CA VAL A 382 -7.78 -11.98 21.70
C VAL A 382 -6.52 -12.62 21.13
N VAL A 383 -6.01 -13.64 21.81
CA VAL A 383 -4.97 -14.54 21.29
C VAL A 383 -5.59 -15.92 21.22
N ALA A 384 -5.55 -16.58 20.07
CA ALA A 384 -6.23 -17.85 19.84
C ALA A 384 -5.29 -18.89 19.24
N ASP A 385 -5.34 -20.10 19.77
CA ASP A 385 -4.77 -21.27 19.10
C ASP A 385 -5.51 -21.48 17.77
N TYR A 386 -4.76 -21.67 16.69
CA TYR A 386 -5.34 -21.81 15.36
C TYR A 386 -6.24 -23.04 15.23
N TYR A 387 -5.95 -24.15 15.87
CA TYR A 387 -6.78 -25.35 15.68
C TYR A 387 -8.09 -25.27 16.46
N LYS A 388 -8.17 -24.39 17.46
CA LYS A 388 -9.40 -24.11 18.23
C LYS A 388 -10.18 -22.90 17.69
N GLY A 389 -9.48 -21.87 17.23
CA GLY A 389 -10.07 -20.58 16.87
C GLY A 389 -10.36 -19.69 18.07
N TRP A 390 -10.99 -18.54 17.80
CA TRP A 390 -11.25 -17.48 18.79
C TRP A 390 -12.65 -17.52 19.41
N GLY A 391 -13.51 -18.48 19.03
CA GLY A 391 -14.92 -18.50 19.44
C GLY A 391 -15.13 -18.48 20.95
N ASP A 392 -14.27 -19.15 21.71
CA ASP A 392 -14.33 -19.24 23.17
C ASP A 392 -13.53 -18.12 23.90
N GLY A 393 -13.16 -17.06 23.19
CA GLY A 393 -12.48 -15.90 23.79
C GLY A 393 -10.96 -15.99 23.90
N GLY A 394 -10.35 -16.98 23.24
CA GLY A 394 -8.90 -17.13 23.16
C GLY A 394 -8.28 -17.81 24.38
N ILE A 395 -6.95 -17.78 24.45
CA ILE A 395 -6.14 -18.48 25.47
C ILE A 395 -5.58 -17.55 26.54
N ASN A 396 -5.67 -16.23 26.34
CA ASN A 396 -5.20 -15.22 27.29
C ASN A 396 -6.35 -14.67 28.13
N PRO A 397 -6.07 -14.08 29.31
CA PRO A 397 -7.06 -13.33 30.08
C PRO A 397 -7.67 -12.20 29.25
N HIS A 398 -8.97 -11.97 29.44
CA HIS A 398 -9.70 -10.92 28.74
C HIS A 398 -9.16 -9.53 29.09
N ASN A 399 -9.00 -8.70 28.08
CA ASN A 399 -8.51 -7.34 28.24
C ASN A 399 -9.67 -6.37 28.44
N THR A 400 -9.58 -5.54 29.47
CA THR A 400 -10.54 -4.44 29.71
C THR A 400 -9.95 -3.08 29.39
N HIS A 401 -8.66 -3.01 29.04
CA HIS A 401 -8.01 -1.78 28.63
C HIS A 401 -8.48 -1.36 27.24
N VAL A 402 -8.93 -0.11 27.14
CA VAL A 402 -9.30 0.52 25.86
C VAL A 402 -8.28 1.63 25.58
N PRO A 403 -7.35 1.43 24.63
CA PRO A 403 -6.40 2.46 24.25
C PRO A 403 -7.11 3.70 23.75
N PRO A 404 -6.71 4.92 24.19
CA PRO A 404 -7.34 6.15 23.75
C PRO A 404 -7.37 6.27 22.23
N PHE A 405 -8.53 6.62 21.68
CA PHE A 405 -8.68 6.95 20.26
C PHE A 405 -8.02 8.30 19.97
N LEU A 406 -7.57 8.46 18.72
CA LEU A 406 -7.05 9.76 18.26
C LEU A 406 -8.20 10.74 18.03
N ASN A 407 -8.00 12.01 18.41
CA ASN A 407 -9.05 13.00 18.36
C ASN A 407 -9.16 13.57 16.94
N ARG A 408 -10.35 13.51 16.34
CA ARG A 408 -10.61 14.02 14.99
C ARG A 408 -10.69 15.55 14.91
N SER A 409 -10.85 16.22 16.04
CA SER A 409 -11.22 17.64 16.09
C SER A 409 -10.04 18.62 16.14
N SER A 410 -8.79 18.17 16.01
CA SER A 410 -7.64 19.09 16.01
C SER A 410 -7.45 19.82 14.67
N HIS A 411 -8.53 20.34 14.09
CA HIS A 411 -8.47 21.60 13.34
C HIS A 411 -8.32 22.77 14.32
N ASN A 412 -7.34 22.69 15.22
CA ASN A 412 -7.09 23.75 16.17
C ASN A 412 -6.17 24.77 15.52
N ASN A 413 -6.80 25.92 15.26
CA ASN A 413 -6.22 27.19 14.91
C ASN A 413 -4.86 27.38 15.62
N PRO A 414 -3.72 27.39 14.90
CA PRO A 414 -2.47 27.72 15.54
C PRO A 414 -2.50 29.21 15.87
N ASN A 415 -2.57 29.53 17.17
CA ASN A 415 -2.11 30.83 17.64
C ASN A 415 -0.69 31.03 17.07
N SER A 416 -0.51 32.17 16.40
CA SER A 416 0.71 32.57 15.70
C SER A 416 1.87 32.71 16.68
N ALA A 417 2.64 31.63 16.86
CA ALA A 417 3.97 31.73 17.43
C ALA A 417 4.93 32.23 16.34
N ASN A 418 5.40 33.47 16.50
CA ASN A 418 6.47 34.10 15.73
C ASN A 418 7.73 33.23 15.74
N ILE A 419 8.15 32.75 14.57
CA ILE A 419 9.44 32.06 14.36
C ILE A 419 10.04 32.59 13.06
N ASN A 420 11.35 32.83 13.10
CA ASN A 420 12.20 33.44 12.09
C ASN A 420 11.95 32.95 10.65
N ASP A 421 11.75 33.92 9.76
CA ASP A 421 11.71 33.77 8.31
C ASP A 421 13.04 33.16 7.79
N THR A 422 13.04 31.87 7.51
CA THR A 422 13.69 31.41 6.29
C THR A 422 12.68 31.66 5.17
N GLU A 423 13.03 32.48 4.17
CA GLU A 423 12.18 32.70 2.99
C GLU A 423 12.05 31.39 2.18
N THR A 424 11.19 30.48 2.65
CA THR A 424 10.80 29.30 1.89
C THR A 424 9.92 29.78 0.74
N SER A 425 10.38 29.59 -0.50
CA SER A 425 9.62 30.02 -1.67
C SER A 425 8.33 29.22 -1.82
N LEU A 426 7.32 29.82 -2.46
CA LEU A 426 6.07 29.11 -2.80
C LEU A 426 6.35 27.86 -3.66
N ASP A 427 7.38 27.90 -4.50
CA ASP A 427 7.79 26.77 -5.34
C ASP A 427 8.29 25.59 -4.48
N GLU A 428 9.05 25.87 -3.42
CA GLU A 428 9.50 24.84 -2.48
C GLU A 428 8.33 24.24 -1.68
N LEU A 429 7.36 25.07 -1.26
CA LEU A 429 6.15 24.57 -0.60
C LEU A 429 5.28 23.72 -1.53
N ASN A 430 5.12 24.14 -2.79
CA ASN A 430 4.43 23.35 -3.80
C ASN A 430 5.13 22.01 -4.05
N ARG A 431 6.46 21.99 -4.12
CA ARG A 431 7.25 20.75 -4.25
C ARG A 431 7.01 19.82 -3.07
N ARG A 432 7.10 20.33 -1.83
CA ARG A 432 6.88 19.55 -0.61
C ARG A 432 5.46 19.01 -0.50
N LEU A 433 4.46 19.80 -0.91
CA LEU A 433 3.07 19.36 -0.98
C LEU A 433 2.87 18.28 -2.04
N ALA A 434 3.49 18.43 -3.22
CA ALA A 434 3.43 17.46 -4.31
C ALA A 434 4.00 16.09 -3.89
N ARG A 435 4.98 16.05 -2.98
CA ARG A 435 5.49 14.78 -2.42
C ARG A 435 4.43 14.04 -1.61
N SER A 436 3.71 14.73 -0.71
CA SER A 436 2.64 14.10 0.06
C SER A 436 1.43 13.74 -0.80
N ALA A 437 1.12 14.52 -1.83
CA ALA A 437 0.13 14.13 -2.85
C ALA A 437 0.60 12.90 -3.65
N GLY A 438 1.89 12.80 -3.94
CA GLY A 438 2.51 11.67 -4.61
C GLY A 438 2.47 10.38 -3.79
N PHE A 439 2.58 10.48 -2.47
CA PHE A 439 2.38 9.35 -1.56
C PHE A 439 0.98 8.77 -1.77
N ASP A 440 -0.05 9.62 -1.71
CA ASP A 440 -1.44 9.19 -1.94
C ASP A 440 -1.65 8.64 -3.35
N GLY A 441 -1.04 9.26 -4.37
CA GLY A 441 -1.13 8.81 -5.76
C GLY A 441 -0.53 7.41 -5.99
N ALA A 442 0.65 7.15 -5.43
CA ALA A 442 1.30 5.85 -5.51
C ALA A 442 0.50 4.76 -4.76
N GLU A 443 0.00 5.06 -3.55
CA GLU A 443 -0.88 4.16 -2.79
C GLU A 443 -2.15 3.84 -3.60
N ASN A 444 -2.81 4.85 -4.18
CA ASN A 444 -4.02 4.69 -5.01
C ASN A 444 -3.77 3.74 -6.21
N GLN A 445 -2.65 3.93 -6.91
CA GLN A 445 -2.26 3.09 -8.04
C GLN A 445 -1.99 1.64 -7.63
N SER A 446 -1.29 1.44 -6.51
CA SER A 446 -1.01 0.11 -5.96
C SER A 446 -2.30 -0.66 -5.71
N HIS A 447 -3.31 -0.01 -5.10
CA HIS A 447 -4.58 -0.65 -4.75
C HIS A 447 -5.51 -0.83 -5.96
N ALA A 448 -5.56 0.14 -6.88
CA ALA A 448 -6.31 0.02 -8.13
C ALA A 448 -5.85 -1.19 -8.94
N TYR A 449 -4.54 -1.45 -8.98
CA TYR A 449 -3.97 -2.66 -9.58
C TYR A 449 -4.53 -3.95 -8.96
N GLY A 450 -4.58 -4.02 -7.62
CA GLY A 450 -5.15 -5.18 -6.90
C GLY A 450 -6.59 -5.47 -7.32
N TYR A 451 -7.46 -4.45 -7.31
CA TYR A 451 -8.87 -4.63 -7.70
C TYR A 451 -9.05 -5.07 -9.15
N LEU A 452 -8.35 -4.43 -10.09
CA LEU A 452 -8.47 -4.76 -11.51
C LEU A 452 -7.92 -6.15 -11.81
N LEU A 453 -6.87 -6.58 -11.10
CA LEU A 453 -6.33 -7.94 -11.20
C LEU A 453 -7.32 -8.97 -10.62
N ASP A 454 -7.90 -8.72 -9.45
CA ASP A 454 -8.87 -9.61 -8.80
C ASP A 454 -10.11 -9.87 -9.65
N ASP A 455 -10.51 -8.88 -10.45
CA ASP A 455 -11.65 -8.97 -11.37
C ASP A 455 -11.26 -9.37 -12.79
N LEU A 456 -9.98 -9.67 -13.03
CA LEU A 456 -9.41 -10.00 -14.34
C LEU A 456 -9.81 -8.97 -15.42
N GLN A 457 -9.82 -7.69 -15.04
CA GLN A 457 -9.98 -6.57 -15.95
C GLN A 457 -8.65 -6.28 -16.67
N CYS A 458 -8.11 -7.28 -17.37
CA CYS A 458 -6.75 -7.23 -17.91
C CYS A 458 -6.45 -5.98 -18.77
N GLY A 459 -7.43 -5.50 -19.55
CA GLY A 459 -7.28 -4.25 -20.32
C GLY A 459 -7.12 -3.03 -19.42
N LEU A 460 -8.10 -2.81 -18.52
CA LEU A 460 -8.04 -1.71 -17.55
C LEU A 460 -6.80 -1.79 -16.65
N MET A 461 -6.38 -3.00 -16.27
CA MET A 461 -5.16 -3.23 -15.50
C MET A 461 -3.92 -2.81 -16.30
N GLY A 462 -3.85 -3.13 -17.59
CA GLY A 462 -2.79 -2.67 -18.48
C GLY A 462 -2.73 -1.15 -18.57
N ASP A 463 -3.90 -0.50 -18.66
CA ASP A 463 -4.03 0.97 -18.74
C ASP A 463 -3.53 1.72 -17.49
N LEU A 464 -3.26 1.03 -16.37
CA LEU A 464 -2.59 1.62 -15.20
C LEU A 464 -1.09 1.87 -15.42
N PHE A 465 -0.46 1.13 -16.35
CA PHE A 465 0.97 1.19 -16.55
C PHE A 465 1.38 2.39 -17.40
N ALA A 466 2.56 2.92 -17.12
CA ALA A 466 3.19 3.92 -17.97
C ALA A 466 3.47 3.31 -19.36
N LYS A 467 3.65 4.15 -20.39
CA LYS A 467 3.89 3.69 -21.77
C LYS A 467 5.03 2.67 -21.89
N ARG A 468 6.03 2.77 -21.02
CA ARG A 468 7.19 1.86 -20.95
C ARG A 468 7.26 1.07 -19.64
N GLY A 469 6.18 1.03 -18.89
CA GLY A 469 6.09 0.26 -17.65
C GLY A 469 6.13 -1.24 -17.90
N HIS A 470 6.47 -2.01 -16.88
CA HIS A 470 6.57 -3.45 -16.97
C HIS A 470 5.99 -4.15 -15.74
N LYS A 471 5.58 -5.41 -15.92
CA LYS A 471 5.01 -6.23 -14.87
C LYS A 471 5.69 -7.60 -14.84
N ALA A 472 6.10 -8.03 -13.65
CA ALA A 472 6.44 -9.42 -13.41
C ALA A 472 5.17 -10.28 -13.32
N SER A 473 5.16 -11.39 -14.05
CA SER A 473 4.24 -12.50 -13.80
C SER A 473 5.02 -13.63 -13.13
N PRO A 474 4.66 -14.00 -11.89
CA PRO A 474 5.21 -15.13 -11.17
C PRO A 474 5.43 -16.36 -12.06
N PHE A 475 6.63 -16.94 -12.01
CA PHE A 475 6.99 -18.16 -12.75
C PHE A 475 6.94 -18.06 -14.29
N ALA A 476 6.64 -16.88 -14.85
CA ALA A 476 6.70 -16.61 -16.28
C ALA A 476 7.88 -15.69 -16.66
N GLY A 477 7.95 -14.49 -16.08
CA GLY A 477 8.93 -13.46 -16.46
C GLY A 477 8.29 -12.08 -16.55
N PHE A 478 8.95 -11.17 -17.25
CA PHE A 478 8.52 -9.77 -17.35
C PHE A 478 7.89 -9.47 -18.69
N PHE A 479 6.83 -8.67 -18.64
CA PHE A 479 6.10 -8.17 -19.80
C PHE A 479 6.19 -6.64 -19.81
N ILE A 480 6.71 -6.08 -20.90
CA ILE A 480 7.04 -4.65 -21.04
C ILE A 480 6.01 -4.02 -21.95
N THR A 481 5.48 -2.87 -21.55
CA THR A 481 4.34 -2.13 -22.12
C THR A 481 2.95 -2.62 -21.67
N PRO A 482 1.96 -1.70 -21.58
CA PRO A 482 0.57 -2.01 -21.28
C PRO A 482 -0.03 -3.14 -22.13
N GLU A 483 0.30 -3.20 -23.42
CA GLU A 483 -0.24 -4.20 -24.36
C GLU A 483 0.28 -5.61 -24.05
N ARG A 484 1.59 -5.75 -23.79
CA ARG A 484 2.20 -7.04 -23.42
C ARG A 484 1.64 -7.54 -22.09
N ILE A 485 1.50 -6.64 -21.13
CA ILE A 485 0.92 -6.92 -19.81
C ILE A 485 -0.53 -7.40 -19.93
N THR A 486 -1.36 -6.66 -20.70
CA THR A 486 -2.76 -7.00 -20.96
C THR A 486 -2.89 -8.38 -21.59
N LYS A 487 -2.10 -8.64 -22.63
CA LYS A 487 -2.17 -9.92 -23.36
C LYS A 487 -1.66 -11.09 -22.53
N ALA A 488 -0.63 -10.89 -21.71
CA ALA A 488 -0.15 -11.89 -20.77
C ALA A 488 -1.24 -12.28 -19.76
N CYS A 489 -1.94 -11.30 -19.18
CA CYS A 489 -3.06 -11.53 -18.26
C CYS A 489 -4.17 -12.37 -18.91
N TYR A 490 -4.63 -12.01 -20.11
CA TYR A 490 -5.64 -12.81 -20.83
C TYR A 490 -5.15 -14.22 -21.19
N THR A 491 -3.85 -14.38 -21.48
CA THR A 491 -3.29 -15.69 -21.83
C THR A 491 -3.15 -16.59 -20.60
N SER A 492 -2.83 -16.01 -19.44
CA SER A 492 -2.69 -16.72 -18.17
C SER A 492 -4.04 -17.17 -17.60
N TYR A 493 -5.04 -16.30 -17.62
CA TYR A 493 -6.32 -16.52 -16.92
C TYR A 493 -7.52 -16.78 -17.84
N GLY A 494 -7.40 -16.50 -19.13
CA GLY A 494 -8.51 -16.58 -20.08
C GLY A 494 -9.45 -15.37 -20.00
N THR A 495 -10.59 -15.46 -20.72
CA THR A 495 -11.56 -14.37 -20.86
C THR A 495 -12.94 -14.69 -20.28
N ASN A 496 -13.21 -15.93 -19.86
CA ASN A 496 -14.51 -16.35 -19.34
C ASN A 496 -14.69 -15.96 -17.86
N ARG A 497 -15.13 -14.72 -17.63
CA ARG A 497 -15.27 -14.15 -16.28
C ARG A 497 -16.24 -14.92 -15.38
N SER A 498 -17.37 -15.40 -15.89
CA SER A 498 -18.38 -16.09 -15.07
C SER A 498 -17.86 -17.38 -14.44
N ALA A 499 -17.04 -18.15 -15.17
CA ALA A 499 -16.40 -19.34 -14.62
C ALA A 499 -15.33 -18.99 -13.57
N LEU A 500 -14.58 -17.91 -13.81
CA LEU A 500 -13.44 -17.49 -13.01
C LEU A 500 -13.84 -16.84 -11.66
N ARG A 501 -15.10 -16.46 -11.48
CA ARG A 501 -15.60 -15.88 -10.21
C ARG A 501 -16.27 -16.88 -9.28
N SER A 502 -16.16 -18.17 -9.58
CA SER A 502 -16.47 -19.26 -8.66
C SER A 502 -15.40 -19.44 -7.56
N SER A 503 -14.20 -18.86 -7.77
CA SER A 503 -13.14 -18.78 -6.77
C SER A 503 -12.25 -17.58 -7.07
N ILE A 504 -11.87 -16.83 -6.04
CA ILE A 504 -11.00 -15.65 -6.17
C ILE A 504 -9.92 -15.73 -5.10
N SER A 505 -8.71 -15.32 -5.44
CA SER A 505 -7.63 -15.05 -4.49
C SER A 505 -7.35 -13.56 -4.55
N PHE A 506 -7.83 -12.81 -3.57
CA PHE A 506 -7.77 -11.35 -3.61
C PHE A 506 -6.33 -10.86 -3.41
N HIS A 507 -5.91 -9.82 -4.13
CA HIS A 507 -4.58 -9.26 -4.04
C HIS A 507 -4.59 -8.03 -3.13
N TRP A 508 -4.71 -8.25 -1.82
CA TRP A 508 -4.61 -7.13 -0.89
C TRP A 508 -3.17 -6.68 -0.77
N ARG A 509 -2.99 -5.36 -0.69
CA ARG A 509 -1.66 -4.74 -0.66
C ARG A 509 -1.46 -3.79 0.52
N PRO A 510 -1.72 -4.25 1.76
CA PRO A 510 -1.72 -3.40 2.93
C PRO A 510 -0.30 -2.97 3.32
N GLN A 511 -0.23 -2.03 4.27
CA GLN A 511 1.01 -1.56 4.89
C GLN A 511 2.06 -1.04 3.87
N PRO A 512 1.70 -0.16 2.91
CA PRO A 512 2.66 0.32 1.92
C PRO A 512 3.71 1.24 2.55
N VAL A 513 4.99 0.96 2.32
CA VAL A 513 6.08 1.94 2.51
C VAL A 513 6.28 2.65 1.19
N VAL A 514 6.03 3.96 1.15
CA VAL A 514 6.05 4.77 -0.07
C VAL A 514 7.14 5.83 0.02
N LEU A 515 8.16 5.70 -0.81
CA LEU A 515 9.27 6.65 -0.90
C LEU A 515 9.10 7.48 -2.16
N VAL A 516 8.64 8.72 -1.98
CA VAL A 516 8.46 9.69 -3.08
C VAL A 516 9.75 10.46 -3.29
N SER A 517 10.22 10.50 -4.54
CA SER A 517 11.36 11.31 -4.98
C SER A 517 11.23 12.77 -4.57
N GLU A 518 12.38 13.43 -4.38
CA GLU A 518 12.42 14.82 -3.92
C GLU A 518 11.72 15.79 -4.89
N ASP A 519 11.73 15.51 -6.20
CA ASP A 519 11.02 16.32 -7.20
C ASP A 519 9.50 16.02 -7.26
N GLY A 520 9.02 15.02 -6.51
CA GLY A 520 7.61 14.61 -6.48
C GLY A 520 7.11 13.88 -7.72
N ARG A 521 7.99 13.40 -8.61
CA ARG A 521 7.58 12.86 -9.93
C ARG A 521 7.71 11.33 -10.07
N SER A 522 8.28 10.67 -9.07
CA SER A 522 8.37 9.22 -9.02
C SER A 522 8.29 8.70 -7.59
N ALA A 523 7.91 7.43 -7.43
CA ALA A 523 7.86 6.77 -6.13
C ALA A 523 8.33 5.31 -6.24
N THR A 524 8.91 4.81 -5.15
CA THR A 524 9.07 3.37 -4.91
C THR A 524 8.11 2.97 -3.80
N LEU A 525 7.42 1.84 -3.97
CA LEU A 525 6.44 1.34 -3.02
C LEU A 525 6.71 -0.11 -2.69
N ARG A 526 6.90 -0.42 -1.40
CA ARG A 526 6.93 -1.80 -0.90
C ARG A 526 5.64 -2.08 -0.16
N ALA A 527 4.91 -3.10 -0.56
CA ALA A 527 3.65 -3.48 0.08
C ALA A 527 3.60 -4.98 0.31
N ARG A 528 2.89 -5.40 1.36
CA ARG A 528 2.55 -6.81 1.54
C ARG A 528 1.69 -7.27 0.37
N LEU A 529 1.68 -8.57 0.12
CA LEU A 529 0.58 -9.26 -0.49
C LEU A 529 -0.08 -10.07 0.62
N LEU A 530 -1.34 -9.77 0.93
CA LEU A 530 -2.19 -10.62 1.73
C LEU A 530 -3.30 -11.17 0.83
N GLN A 531 -3.43 -12.49 0.75
CA GLN A 531 -4.41 -13.11 -0.15
C GLN A 531 -5.45 -13.92 0.60
N PRO A 532 -6.52 -13.30 1.13
CA PRO A 532 -7.72 -14.06 1.42
C PRO A 532 -8.24 -14.66 0.11
N SER A 533 -8.42 -15.98 0.09
CA SER A 533 -9.05 -16.68 -1.01
C SER A 533 -10.49 -17.05 -0.67
N THR A 534 -11.32 -17.25 -1.67
CA THR A 534 -12.71 -17.74 -1.51
C THR A 534 -13.08 -18.66 -2.65
N SER A 535 -14.07 -19.53 -2.42
CA SER A 535 -14.61 -20.45 -3.40
C SER A 535 -16.07 -20.79 -3.09
N THR A 536 -16.80 -21.24 -4.11
CA THR A 536 -18.13 -21.85 -3.92
C THR A 536 -18.07 -23.24 -3.28
N THR A 537 -16.96 -23.98 -3.43
CA THR A 537 -16.86 -25.38 -3.01
C THR A 537 -15.85 -25.61 -1.88
N ARG A 538 -14.80 -24.79 -1.80
CA ARG A 538 -13.72 -24.92 -0.80
C ARG A 538 -13.76 -23.78 0.22
N ALA A 539 -13.32 -24.07 1.44
CA ALA A 539 -13.05 -23.03 2.42
C ALA A 539 -11.94 -22.11 1.91
N GLY A 540 -12.02 -20.82 2.25
CA GLY A 540 -10.97 -19.85 1.96
C GLY A 540 -9.68 -20.11 2.72
N SER A 541 -8.61 -19.44 2.31
CA SER A 541 -7.28 -19.55 2.92
C SER A 541 -6.56 -18.20 2.85
N PHE A 542 -5.41 -18.08 3.52
CA PHE A 542 -4.53 -16.92 3.37
C PHE A 542 -3.20 -17.32 2.77
N ASN A 543 -2.65 -16.45 1.92
CA ASN A 543 -1.27 -16.49 1.47
C ASN A 543 -0.60 -15.13 1.65
N GLY A 544 0.72 -15.13 1.75
CA GLY A 544 1.58 -13.97 1.95
C GLY A 544 2.71 -13.90 0.92
N ALA A 545 2.96 -12.70 0.40
CA ALA A 545 4.15 -12.37 -0.40
C ALA A 545 4.52 -10.89 -0.20
N ILE A 546 5.55 -10.39 -0.89
CA ILE A 546 5.91 -8.98 -0.87
C ILE A 546 6.04 -8.42 -2.28
N TYR A 547 5.36 -7.31 -2.52
CA TYR A 547 5.52 -6.50 -3.72
C TYR A 547 6.57 -5.42 -3.56
N HIS A 548 7.21 -5.09 -4.69
CA HIS A 548 8.08 -3.93 -4.82
C HIS A 548 7.78 -3.23 -6.14
N ASP A 549 7.06 -2.13 -6.03
CA ASP A 549 6.61 -1.37 -7.17
C ASP A 549 7.44 -0.11 -7.35
N GLN A 550 7.41 0.39 -8.58
CA GLN A 550 7.84 1.74 -8.92
C GLN A 550 6.73 2.43 -9.68
N MET A 551 6.58 3.73 -9.45
CA MET A 551 5.59 4.57 -10.10
C MET A 551 6.23 5.85 -10.61
N VAL A 552 5.66 6.40 -11.69
CA VAL A 552 6.07 7.66 -12.29
C VAL A 552 4.85 8.54 -12.54
N LEU A 553 5.05 9.85 -12.46
CA LEU A 553 4.08 10.85 -12.89
C LEU A 553 4.22 11.06 -14.40
N GLU A 554 3.39 10.38 -15.19
CA GLU A 554 3.36 10.47 -16.65
C GLU A 554 2.09 11.23 -17.09
N ASP A 555 2.28 12.32 -17.86
CA ASP A 555 1.19 13.15 -18.36
C ASP A 555 0.24 13.68 -17.25
N GLY A 556 0.81 14.01 -16.09
CA GLY A 556 0.07 14.50 -14.91
C GLY A 556 -0.67 13.42 -14.12
N LYS A 557 -0.39 12.14 -14.37
CA LYS A 557 -1.06 10.99 -13.74
C LYS A 557 -0.02 10.04 -13.15
N TRP A 558 -0.28 9.56 -11.94
CA TRP A 558 0.53 8.47 -11.39
C TRP A 558 0.26 7.20 -12.19
N ARG A 559 1.32 6.57 -12.68
CA ARG A 559 1.30 5.35 -13.49
C ARG A 559 2.27 4.32 -12.92
N LEU A 560 1.93 3.05 -13.04
CA LEU A 560 2.81 1.95 -12.66
C LEU A 560 3.98 1.86 -13.65
N TRP A 561 5.20 1.98 -13.15
CA TRP A 561 6.42 1.80 -13.93
C TRP A 561 6.94 0.36 -13.82
N SER A 562 6.97 -0.17 -12.60
CA SER A 562 7.38 -1.55 -12.33
C SER A 562 6.43 -2.14 -11.31
N VAL A 563 5.96 -3.36 -11.54
CA VAL A 563 5.25 -4.15 -10.55
C VAL A 563 5.94 -5.51 -10.45
N THR A 564 6.62 -5.76 -9.33
CA THR A 564 7.32 -7.02 -9.06
C THR A 564 6.84 -7.65 -7.77
N ILE A 565 6.87 -8.99 -7.73
CA ILE A 565 6.74 -9.74 -6.49
C ILE A 565 8.15 -10.23 -6.16
N ASP A 566 8.78 -9.58 -5.18
CA ASP A 566 10.20 -9.78 -4.86
C ASP A 566 10.42 -11.03 -4.01
N GLU A 567 9.40 -11.45 -3.25
CA GLU A 567 9.53 -12.53 -2.28
C GLU A 567 8.20 -13.25 -2.09
N PHE A 568 8.19 -14.57 -2.31
CA PHE A 568 7.14 -15.42 -1.77
C PHE A 568 7.41 -15.58 -0.27
N TYR A 569 6.38 -15.39 0.56
CA TYR A 569 6.58 -15.35 2.00
C TYR A 569 6.00 -16.58 2.69
N TRP A 570 4.69 -16.81 2.62
CA TRP A 570 4.05 -17.98 3.22
C TRP A 570 2.71 -18.32 2.56
N GLN A 571 2.19 -19.52 2.81
CA GLN A 571 0.86 -19.93 2.36
C GLN A 571 0.23 -20.90 3.37
N SER A 572 -1.09 -20.84 3.51
CA SER A 572 -1.84 -21.88 4.23
C SER A 572 -2.02 -23.13 3.36
N ALA A 573 -1.90 -24.32 3.95
CA ALA A 573 -2.17 -25.58 3.24
C ALA A 573 -3.67 -25.74 2.92
N SER A 574 -4.51 -25.36 3.88
CA SER A 574 -5.96 -25.24 3.78
C SER A 574 -6.44 -24.33 4.92
N TRP A 575 -7.74 -24.05 5.01
CA TRP A 575 -8.27 -23.41 6.22
C TRP A 575 -8.08 -24.29 7.46
N GLU A 576 -8.42 -25.57 7.38
CA GLU A 576 -8.36 -26.49 8.53
C GLU A 576 -6.92 -26.74 9.00
N GLY A 577 -5.97 -26.88 8.06
CA GLY A 577 -4.56 -27.09 8.38
C GLY A 577 -3.81 -25.81 8.75
N GLY A 578 -4.23 -24.66 8.21
CA GLY A 578 -3.57 -23.38 8.41
C GLY A 578 -2.19 -23.26 7.77
N TRP A 579 -1.46 -22.21 8.15
CA TRP A 579 -0.08 -21.95 7.70
C TRP A 579 0.95 -22.88 8.34
N SER A 580 0.66 -23.47 9.51
CA SER A 580 1.56 -24.44 10.15
C SER A 580 1.39 -25.88 9.69
N ASP A 581 0.44 -26.17 8.79
CA ASP A 581 0.40 -27.43 8.04
C ASP A 581 1.04 -27.31 6.66
N ALA A 582 1.63 -26.14 6.34
CA ALA A 582 2.42 -26.00 5.13
C ALA A 582 3.58 -27.02 5.15
N LYS A 583 3.84 -27.63 3.99
CA LYS A 583 4.95 -28.57 3.80
C LYS A 583 6.08 -27.82 3.11
N PRO A 584 7.13 -27.39 3.84
CA PRO A 584 8.22 -26.64 3.23
C PRO A 584 8.86 -27.47 2.12
N ARG A 585 9.08 -26.84 0.98
CA ARG A 585 9.75 -27.45 -0.16
C ARG A 585 11.18 -27.84 0.24
N ASN A 586 11.61 -29.04 -0.14
CA ASN A 586 13.00 -29.45 0.05
C ASN A 586 13.90 -28.64 -0.89
N SER A 587 14.95 -28.02 -0.35
CA SER A 587 15.90 -27.19 -1.11
C SER A 587 16.65 -27.96 -2.21
N SER A 588 16.67 -29.30 -2.14
CA SER A 588 17.26 -30.17 -3.15
C SER A 588 16.34 -30.41 -4.36
N GLU A 589 15.06 -30.05 -4.28
CA GLU A 589 14.11 -30.25 -5.38
C GLU A 589 14.37 -29.26 -6.53
N PRO A 590 14.35 -29.71 -7.80
CA PRO A 590 14.58 -28.84 -8.95
C PRO A 590 13.47 -27.81 -9.08
N ASN A 591 13.84 -26.53 -9.24
CA ASN A 591 12.89 -25.42 -9.37
C ASN A 591 11.70 -25.77 -10.27
N PRO A 592 10.46 -25.38 -9.92
CA PRO A 592 9.30 -25.67 -10.75
C PRO A 592 9.52 -25.16 -12.18
N GLY A 593 9.03 -25.90 -13.17
CA GLY A 593 9.01 -25.43 -14.55
C GLY A 593 8.25 -24.11 -14.68
N GLY A 594 8.56 -23.33 -15.72
CA GLY A 594 7.81 -22.10 -16.01
C GLY A 594 6.33 -22.36 -16.28
N ALA A 595 5.49 -21.35 -16.09
CA ALA A 595 4.05 -21.47 -16.30
C ALA A 595 3.75 -21.90 -17.74
N GLY A 596 2.97 -22.98 -17.93
CA GLY A 596 2.81 -23.63 -19.24
C GLY A 596 2.25 -22.74 -20.34
N TRP A 597 1.47 -21.71 -20.00
CA TRP A 597 0.91 -20.75 -20.93
C TRP A 597 1.97 -19.88 -21.63
N THR A 598 3.16 -19.74 -21.02
CA THR A 598 4.26 -18.95 -21.58
C THR A 598 4.82 -19.54 -22.87
N LYS A 599 4.56 -20.83 -23.16
CA LYS A 599 4.88 -21.45 -24.45
C LYS A 599 4.13 -20.78 -25.61
N ASN A 600 2.92 -20.28 -25.36
CA ASN A 600 2.08 -19.61 -26.36
C ASN A 600 2.30 -18.09 -26.38
N TYR A 601 2.78 -17.53 -25.27
CA TYR A 601 3.05 -16.11 -25.14
C TYR A 601 4.26 -15.89 -24.21
N PRO A 602 5.49 -15.95 -24.75
CA PRO A 602 6.70 -15.86 -23.95
C PRO A 602 6.87 -14.45 -23.36
N PRO A 603 7.52 -14.31 -22.18
CA PRO A 603 7.86 -13.02 -21.60
C PRO A 603 8.88 -12.26 -22.48
N ASP A 604 8.97 -10.94 -22.30
CA ASP A 604 10.00 -10.11 -22.94
C ASP A 604 11.38 -10.34 -22.31
N ILE A 605 11.41 -10.57 -21.00
CA ILE A 605 12.60 -10.98 -20.25
C ILE A 605 12.22 -12.21 -19.45
N THR A 606 12.94 -13.31 -19.64
CA THR A 606 12.66 -14.51 -18.86
C THR A 606 13.19 -14.34 -17.45
N ILE A 607 12.63 -15.15 -16.58
CA ILE A 607 13.07 -15.36 -15.20
C ILE A 607 14.58 -15.64 -15.10
N ALA A 608 15.08 -16.52 -15.96
CA ALA A 608 16.48 -16.93 -15.95
C ALA A 608 17.42 -15.77 -16.32
N ASP A 609 16.95 -14.85 -17.18
CA ASP A 609 17.76 -13.72 -17.65
C ASP A 609 17.97 -12.64 -16.58
N ILE A 610 17.19 -12.67 -15.49
CA ILE A 610 17.23 -11.68 -14.40
C ILE A 610 18.27 -12.04 -13.33
N GLY A 611 18.69 -13.31 -13.26
CA GLY A 611 19.70 -13.78 -12.31
C GLY A 611 19.20 -13.90 -10.86
N GLU A 612 20.03 -13.53 -9.89
CA GLU A 612 19.83 -13.82 -8.46
C GLU A 612 18.54 -13.26 -7.85
N ARG A 613 18.00 -12.16 -8.41
CA ARG A 613 16.80 -11.49 -7.88
C ARG A 613 15.56 -12.37 -7.83
N GLU A 614 15.50 -13.47 -8.59
CA GLU A 614 14.34 -14.36 -8.58
C GLU A 614 14.55 -15.67 -7.81
N ALA A 615 15.77 -15.94 -7.32
CA ALA A 615 15.99 -17.10 -6.46
C ALA A 615 15.03 -17.07 -5.25
N THR A 616 14.77 -15.89 -4.68
CA THR A 616 13.90 -15.67 -3.52
C THR A 616 12.44 -16.04 -3.76
N PHE A 617 11.89 -15.83 -4.95
CA PHE A 617 10.48 -16.08 -5.24
C PHE A 617 10.13 -17.57 -5.35
N ARG A 618 11.11 -18.41 -5.71
CA ARG A 618 10.95 -19.87 -5.87
C ARG A 618 11.37 -20.68 -4.64
N GLY A 619 11.61 -20.01 -3.50
CA GLY A 619 12.15 -20.63 -2.29
C GLY A 619 13.64 -21.01 -2.43
N GLY A 620 14.41 -20.18 -3.13
CA GLY A 620 15.78 -20.44 -3.58
C GLY A 620 16.80 -20.77 -2.49
N SER A 621 17.93 -21.27 -2.96
CA SER A 621 18.99 -21.95 -2.20
C SER A 621 19.45 -21.21 -0.94
N VAL A 622 19.67 -21.98 0.13
CA VAL A 622 20.21 -21.59 1.45
C VAL A 622 21.63 -21.00 1.40
N SER A 623 22.17 -20.72 0.21
CA SER A 623 23.53 -20.22 0.06
C SER A 623 23.54 -18.68 0.07
N GLN A 624 24.07 -18.15 1.18
CA GLN A 624 24.50 -16.77 1.42
C GLN A 624 23.49 -15.85 2.10
N SER A 625 23.22 -16.14 3.37
CA SER A 625 23.48 -15.14 4.39
C SER A 625 25.00 -14.86 4.45
N ARG A 626 25.52 -14.01 3.56
CA ARG A 626 26.84 -13.43 3.74
C ARG A 626 26.75 -11.93 3.63
N GLU A 627 27.02 -11.29 4.76
CA GLU A 627 27.55 -9.93 4.89
C GLU A 627 26.97 -8.94 3.88
N ARG A 628 25.86 -8.28 4.26
CA ARG A 628 25.71 -6.90 3.80
C ARG A 628 26.97 -6.18 4.28
N PRO A 629 27.81 -5.59 3.41
CA PRO A 629 28.88 -4.76 3.91
C PRO A 629 28.24 -3.65 4.73
N HIS A 630 28.65 -3.55 6.00
CA HIS A 630 28.35 -2.42 6.87
C HIS A 630 28.96 -1.16 6.27
N THR A 631 28.39 -0.63 5.18
CA THR A 631 28.73 0.67 4.60
C THR A 631 27.67 1.08 3.56
N GLY A 632 26.79 2.02 3.93
CA GLY A 632 26.59 3.25 3.15
C GLY A 632 26.05 3.20 1.71
N LEU A 633 25.25 2.21 1.30
CA LEU A 633 24.70 2.17 -0.08
C LEU A 633 23.26 2.70 -0.26
N LEU A 634 22.59 3.15 0.80
CA LEU A 634 21.38 3.97 0.67
C LEU A 634 21.68 5.47 0.44
N LEU A 635 22.88 5.95 0.78
CA LEU A 635 23.27 7.36 0.56
C LEU A 635 23.85 7.62 -0.85
N ALA A 636 24.47 6.64 -1.49
CA ALA A 636 25.24 6.86 -2.71
C ALA A 636 24.39 7.07 -3.98
N TRP A 637 23.11 6.66 -3.98
CA TRP A 637 22.22 6.86 -5.14
C TRP A 637 21.36 8.13 -5.04
N MET A 638 21.20 8.70 -3.84
CA MET A 638 20.58 10.02 -3.65
C MET A 638 21.52 11.17 -4.03
N CYS A 639 22.84 11.00 -3.89
CA CYS A 639 23.81 12.06 -4.23
C CYS A 639 24.17 12.18 -5.72
N SER A 640 23.89 11.19 -6.58
CA SER A 640 24.24 11.27 -8.01
C SER A 640 23.20 11.99 -8.88
N MET A 641 22.12 12.50 -8.29
CA MET A 641 21.13 13.36 -8.97
C MET A 641 21.19 14.82 -8.51
N SER A 642 22.14 15.18 -7.64
CA SER A 642 22.29 16.52 -7.07
C SER A 642 23.70 17.09 -7.29
N SER A 643 24.13 17.29 -8.54
CA SER A 643 25.19 18.27 -8.83
C SER A 643 25.30 18.57 -10.32
N GLU A 644 24.54 19.54 -10.81
CA GLU A 644 25.01 20.41 -11.89
C GLU A 644 24.62 21.85 -11.57
N THR A 645 25.51 22.58 -10.88
CA THR A 645 25.80 24.00 -11.20
C THR A 645 27.08 24.51 -10.53
N ARG A 646 28.10 24.68 -11.38
CA ARG A 646 29.14 25.73 -11.48
C ARG A 646 29.90 26.25 -10.23
N LEU A 647 31.19 25.88 -10.21
CA LEU A 647 32.40 26.73 -10.21
C LEU A 647 32.43 28.02 -9.36
N GLY A 648 33.32 28.02 -8.36
CA GLY A 648 33.90 29.22 -7.73
C GLY A 648 35.22 28.88 -7.04
N ALA A 649 36.31 29.51 -7.50
CA ALA A 649 37.69 29.27 -7.11
C ALA A 649 38.02 29.67 -5.66
N GLY A 650 39.00 29.00 -5.06
CA GLY A 650 39.59 29.42 -3.79
C GLY A 650 40.62 28.46 -3.22
N SER A 651 41.86 28.51 -3.74
CA SER A 651 43.00 27.78 -3.18
C SER A 651 43.35 28.26 -1.78
N LYS A 652 43.56 27.34 -0.82
CA LYS A 652 44.51 27.54 0.29
C LYS A 652 44.95 26.18 0.85
N ARG A 653 46.27 25.94 0.79
CA ARG A 653 47.03 24.87 1.44
C ARG A 653 47.01 25.04 2.97
N ILE A 654 47.13 23.94 3.72
CA ILE A 654 48.12 23.69 4.80
C ILE A 654 48.04 22.19 5.22
N PRO A 655 49.15 21.55 5.68
CA PRO A 655 49.38 20.09 5.63
C PRO A 655 49.48 19.36 6.99
N GLY A 656 49.48 18.02 6.95
CA GLY A 656 49.88 17.07 8.02
C GLY A 656 48.77 16.04 8.32
N ALA A 657 48.99 14.73 8.48
CA ALA A 657 50.21 13.95 8.69
C ALA A 657 49.99 12.44 8.39
N SER A 658 51.13 11.77 8.14
CA SER A 658 51.49 10.35 8.35
C SER A 658 50.74 9.21 7.64
N HIS A 659 51.46 8.60 6.70
CA HIS A 659 51.28 7.24 6.18
C HIS A 659 51.70 6.17 7.19
N GLY A 660 50.99 5.04 7.17
CA GLY A 660 51.43 3.75 7.71
C GLY A 660 51.04 2.63 6.72
N SER A 661 52.04 2.04 6.10
CA SER A 661 51.98 1.05 5.01
C SER A 661 51.85 -0.39 5.54
N ILE A 662 51.06 -1.25 4.87
CA ILE A 662 51.24 -2.72 4.81
C ILE A 662 50.69 -3.16 3.43
N VAL A 663 51.52 -3.23 2.38
CA VAL A 663 52.26 -4.41 1.85
C VAL A 663 51.36 -5.61 1.53
N ALA A 664 51.13 -5.79 0.23
CA ALA A 664 50.62 -7.00 -0.40
C ALA A 664 51.73 -8.06 -0.48
N ASN A 665 51.34 -9.34 -0.37
CA ASN A 665 52.16 -10.47 -0.77
C ASN A 665 51.31 -11.42 -1.62
N GLU A 666 51.70 -11.54 -2.89
CA GLU A 666 51.34 -12.63 -3.79
C GLU A 666 52.22 -13.86 -3.48
N GLY A 667 51.72 -15.08 -3.72
CA GLY A 667 52.53 -16.28 -3.47
C GLY A 667 51.84 -17.64 -3.56
N TRP A 668 51.45 -18.05 -4.77
CA TRP A 668 51.59 -19.42 -5.34
C TRP A 668 50.92 -20.63 -4.68
N ALA A 669 50.09 -21.35 -5.46
CA ALA A 669 50.41 -22.64 -6.09
C ALA A 669 49.19 -23.59 -6.19
N ASP A 670 49.19 -24.28 -7.33
CA ASP A 670 48.23 -25.22 -7.89
C ASP A 670 48.28 -26.63 -7.25
N GLU A 671 47.33 -27.47 -7.68
CA GLU A 671 47.28 -28.96 -7.61
C GLU A 671 46.87 -29.64 -6.28
N ASN A 672 45.71 -30.33 -6.21
CA ASN A 672 45.45 -31.65 -6.82
C ASN A 672 44.10 -32.28 -6.40
N ARG A 673 43.47 -32.91 -7.40
CA ARG A 673 42.40 -33.94 -7.45
C ARG A 673 41.94 -34.64 -6.15
N LYS A 674 40.62 -34.67 -5.94
CA LYS A 674 39.73 -35.83 -6.24
C LYS A 674 38.26 -35.43 -6.24
#